data_AF-A0A2V9IUL4-F1
#
_entry.id   AF-A0A2V9IUL4-F1
#
_cell.length_a   1.000
_cell.length_b   1.000
_cell.length_c   1.000
_cell.angle_alpha   90.00
_cell.angle_beta   90.00
_cell.angle_gamma   90.00
#
_symmetry.space_group_name_H-M   'P 1'
#
loop_
_entity.id
_entity.type
_entity.pdbx_description
1 polymer ?
#
loop_
_entity_poly.entity_id
_entity_poly.type
_entity_poly.pdbx_seq_one_letter_code
_entity_poly.pdbx_strand_id
1 'polypeptide(L)'
;MPERDTTTTSIESAAKRGIAVKRFFTKPGTHPFDEIEWELRTAAIQNEKGQTIFEQRNVEAPKDWSQTATNIVASKYFHGKLGTPERESSVRDLVSRVADTIAEWGADGKYFKSDQDVRNFHDELAHLLVRQKAAFNSPVWFNLGLWHKYRRTSEGCGWYWDEATGTVKLETEAYRHPQCSACFINSVQDNLPSILTLAKTEGMLFKWGSGTGTNLSPLRSSHEALSGGGMASGPLSFMKGFDAFAGVIKSGGKTRRAAKMVILNIDHPDVVDFIECKAKEERKAWALVDAGYDSSLDGDAYSSVFFQNANNSVRVTDEFMQAVLTDGDWTTQKVRTDGPAATYRARHLMRKIAEAAWQCGDPGMQFDTTVNKWHPCKATGRINASNPCSEYMFLDDSACNLASLNLMKFLAPDGKFDVEAFRHAVDIITTAQEIIVDNASYPTEAIAKNSHDFRPLGLGYANLGALLMASGLPYDSDAGRDFAAAITALMHGQAYLTSSRIAAELGPFPGYPANRDAFLEVITMHRSALDSINQRNVPELLSQTARRVWDECLASGIKHGYRNGQVTVLAPTGTIGFMMDCDTTGVEPDLALVKYKKLVGGGLIKIVNNVVPMALLKLGYTEQQASEIVTWIDQNGTIEGAPHLLPEHLPVFDCSLKPANGKRS
;
A
#
# COMPACT_ATOMS: atom_id res chain seq x y z
N MET A 1 1.07 59.74 -54.34
CA MET A 1 1.36 58.44 -53.70
C MET A 1 1.68 58.69 -52.24
N PRO A 2 0.84 58.22 -51.31
CA PRO A 2 1.29 57.96 -49.95
C PRO A 2 0.99 56.51 -49.50
N GLU A 3 1.95 56.00 -48.73
CA GLU A 3 1.96 54.94 -47.69
C GLU A 3 0.84 53.90 -47.67
N ARG A 4 1.24 52.62 -47.85
CA ARG A 4 0.48 51.46 -47.40
C ARG A 4 1.03 50.98 -46.07
N ASP A 5 0.12 50.99 -45.11
CA ASP A 5 0.23 50.48 -43.76
C ASP A 5 0.53 48.96 -43.77
N THR A 6 1.59 48.54 -43.09
CA THR A 6 1.93 47.13 -42.86
C THR A 6 1.51 46.75 -41.44
N THR A 7 0.32 46.17 -41.29
CA THR A 7 -0.09 45.48 -40.07
C THR A 7 0.66 44.15 -39.96
N THR A 8 1.62 44.11 -39.05
CA THR A 8 2.31 42.90 -38.60
C THR A 8 1.38 42.12 -37.65
N THR A 9 0.86 40.99 -38.10
CA THR A 9 0.13 40.04 -37.24
C THR A 9 1.14 39.35 -36.31
N SER A 10 1.07 39.65 -35.02
CA SER A 10 1.85 38.95 -33.99
C SER A 10 1.38 37.50 -33.91
N ILE A 11 2.28 36.56 -34.21
CA ILE A 11 2.09 35.15 -33.94
C ILE A 11 2.06 34.98 -32.41
N GLU A 12 0.88 34.75 -31.83
CA GLU A 12 0.75 34.33 -30.44
C GLU A 12 1.59 33.05 -30.24
N SER A 13 2.61 33.13 -29.38
CA SER A 13 3.40 31.98 -28.98
C SER A 13 2.47 30.95 -28.35
N ALA A 14 2.40 29.73 -28.92
CA ALA A 14 1.63 28.64 -28.33
C ALA A 14 1.99 28.48 -26.85
N ALA A 15 0.99 28.60 -25.96
CA ALA A 15 1.21 28.52 -24.52
C ALA A 15 1.88 27.19 -24.16
N LYS A 16 2.97 27.24 -23.39
CA LYS A 16 3.68 26.05 -22.91
C LYS A 16 2.69 25.19 -22.09
N ARG A 17 2.51 23.92 -22.51
CA ARG A 17 1.65 22.92 -21.84
C ARG A 17 2.33 22.40 -20.56
N GLY A 18 1.55 21.88 -19.64
CA GLY A 18 2.00 21.32 -18.36
C GLY A 18 1.20 21.83 -17.15
N ILE A 19 1.27 21.11 -16.04
CA ILE A 19 0.57 21.48 -14.80
C ILE A 19 1.29 22.63 -14.09
N ALA A 20 0.50 23.53 -13.52
CA ALA A 20 1.00 24.58 -12.62
C ALA A 20 0.98 24.07 -11.18
N VAL A 21 2.04 24.33 -10.43
CA VAL A 21 2.21 23.83 -9.06
C VAL A 21 2.24 25.02 -8.10
N LYS A 22 1.24 25.09 -7.23
CA LYS A 22 1.15 26.11 -6.18
C LYS A 22 2.02 25.70 -5.00
N ARG A 23 2.63 26.67 -4.32
CA ARG A 23 3.21 26.45 -2.99
C ARG A 23 2.11 26.48 -1.94
N PHE A 24 2.22 25.60 -0.96
CA PHE A 24 1.31 25.53 0.18
C PHE A 24 2.10 25.33 1.48
N PHE A 25 2.97 24.32 1.51
CA PHE A 25 3.80 24.02 2.69
C PHE A 25 5.11 24.80 2.73
N THR A 26 5.56 25.32 1.59
CA THR A 26 6.89 25.91 1.42
C THR A 26 6.84 27.40 1.10
N LYS A 27 7.95 28.09 1.39
CA LYS A 27 8.10 29.53 1.13
C LYS A 27 9.00 29.76 -0.08
N PRO A 28 8.69 30.73 -0.96
CA PRO A 28 9.58 31.11 -2.05
C PRO A 28 10.97 31.49 -1.54
N GLY A 29 12.02 30.91 -2.13
CA GLY A 29 13.41 31.24 -1.80
C GLY A 29 13.97 30.61 -0.53
N THR A 30 13.20 29.76 0.17
CA THR A 30 13.67 29.00 1.34
C THR A 30 13.59 27.51 1.03
N HIS A 31 14.71 26.80 1.15
CA HIS A 31 14.71 25.35 0.95
C HIS A 31 14.03 24.67 2.16
N PRO A 32 13.18 23.63 1.96
CA PRO A 32 12.47 22.97 3.07
C PRO A 32 13.37 22.46 4.21
N PHE A 33 14.61 22.08 3.89
CA PHE A 33 15.57 21.60 4.88
C PHE A 33 16.19 22.70 5.75
N ASP A 34 16.10 23.97 5.32
CA ASP A 34 16.61 25.12 6.08
C ASP A 34 15.65 25.49 7.22
N GLU A 35 14.40 25.02 7.15
CA GLU A 35 13.39 25.19 8.21
C GLU A 35 13.45 24.07 9.27
N ILE A 36 14.45 23.19 9.20
CA ILE A 36 14.58 22.01 10.06
C ILE A 36 15.84 22.12 10.92
N GLU A 37 15.69 21.81 12.21
CA GLU A 37 16.82 21.59 13.10
C GLU A 37 17.31 20.13 12.96
N TRP A 38 18.61 19.97 12.70
CA TRP A 38 19.25 18.67 12.45
C TRP A 38 20.16 18.29 13.60
N GLU A 39 20.27 17.00 13.89
CA GLU A 39 21.18 16.48 14.89
C GLU A 39 21.84 15.16 14.46
N LEU A 40 23.02 14.88 15.02
CA LEU A 40 23.73 13.62 14.83
C LEU A 40 23.38 12.65 15.96
N ARG A 41 22.96 11.44 15.59
CA ARG A 41 22.61 10.37 16.55
C ARG A 41 23.25 9.04 16.16
N THR A 42 23.26 8.08 17.08
CA THR A 42 23.62 6.70 16.77
C THR A 42 22.35 5.91 16.50
N ALA A 43 22.27 5.27 15.34
CA ALA A 43 21.20 4.34 15.01
C ALA A 43 21.62 2.92 15.40
N ALA A 44 20.84 2.25 16.25
CA ALA A 44 21.16 0.89 16.72
C ALA A 44 19.92 0.01 16.86
N ILE A 45 20.04 -1.26 16.47
CA ILE A 45 19.01 -2.29 16.63
C ILE A 45 19.64 -3.50 17.31
N GLN A 46 18.92 -4.08 18.27
CA GLN A 46 19.33 -5.29 18.98
C GLN A 46 18.31 -6.42 18.84
N ASN A 47 18.78 -7.65 18.99
CA ASN A 47 17.93 -8.84 19.05
C ASN A 47 17.33 -9.05 20.46
N GLU A 48 16.53 -10.10 20.60
CA GLU A 48 15.90 -10.49 21.85
C GLU A 48 16.88 -10.79 22.98
N LYS A 49 18.14 -11.11 22.67
CA LYS A 49 19.20 -11.40 23.65
C LYS A 49 20.02 -10.15 24.01
N GLY A 50 19.63 -8.96 23.52
CA GLY A 50 20.35 -7.71 23.75
C GLY A 50 21.64 -7.56 22.93
N GLN A 51 21.84 -8.40 21.91
CA GLN A 51 23.01 -8.32 21.03
C GLN A 51 22.73 -7.35 19.88
N THR A 52 23.68 -6.46 19.61
CA THR A 52 23.60 -5.50 18.50
C THR A 52 23.60 -6.23 17.17
N ILE A 53 22.49 -6.11 16.43
CA ILE A 53 22.34 -6.64 15.07
C ILE A 53 22.65 -5.58 14.00
N PHE A 54 22.57 -4.30 14.37
CA PHE A 54 22.87 -3.17 13.51
C PHE A 54 23.32 -1.99 14.36
N GLU A 55 24.39 -1.32 13.97
CA GLU A 55 24.82 -0.03 14.52
C GLU A 55 25.37 0.84 13.39
N GLN A 56 24.95 2.10 13.35
CA GLN A 56 25.55 3.14 12.53
C GLN A 56 25.64 4.43 13.34
N ARG A 57 26.86 4.93 13.53
CA ARG A 57 27.13 6.18 14.25
C ARG A 57 27.04 7.38 13.32
N ASN A 58 26.89 8.57 13.90
CA ASN A 58 26.88 9.86 13.19
C ASN A 58 25.82 9.93 12.09
N VAL A 59 24.61 9.43 12.38
CA VAL A 59 23.45 9.56 11.50
C VAL A 59 22.84 10.94 11.70
N GLU A 60 22.80 11.75 10.64
CA GLU A 60 22.12 13.04 10.60
C GLU A 60 20.61 12.83 10.35
N ALA A 61 19.78 13.30 11.28
CA ALA A 61 18.33 13.23 11.19
C ALA A 61 17.70 14.53 11.72
N PRO A 62 16.45 14.86 11.30
CA PRO A 62 15.70 15.92 11.94
C PRO A 62 15.54 15.65 13.44
N LYS A 63 15.69 16.68 14.26
CA LYS A 63 15.61 16.56 15.72
C LYS A 63 14.25 16.09 16.23
N ASP A 64 13.19 16.36 15.47
CA ASP A 64 11.82 15.97 15.78
C ASP A 64 11.47 14.53 15.36
N TRP A 65 12.36 13.82 14.64
CA TRP A 65 12.17 12.40 14.34
C TRP A 65 12.45 11.54 15.58
N SER A 66 11.65 10.50 15.77
CA SER A 66 11.92 9.54 16.84
C SER A 66 13.20 8.74 16.58
N GLN A 67 13.85 8.25 17.66
CA GLN A 67 14.96 7.31 17.52
C GLN A 67 14.55 6.03 16.77
N THR A 68 13.26 5.64 16.85
CA THR A 68 12.74 4.48 16.11
C THR A 68 12.74 4.73 14.61
N ALA A 69 12.22 5.88 14.15
CA ALA A 69 12.24 6.27 12.75
C ALA A 69 13.68 6.32 12.22
N THR A 70 14.59 6.95 12.97
CA THR A 70 16.02 7.02 12.63
C THR A 70 16.66 5.63 12.53
N ASN A 71 16.38 4.72 13.48
CA ASN A 71 16.88 3.34 13.44
C ASN A 71 16.38 2.57 12.22
N ILE A 72 15.08 2.69 11.89
CA ILE A 72 14.48 2.02 10.74
C ILE A 72 15.08 2.56 9.44
N VAL A 73 15.15 3.88 9.28
CA VAL A 73 15.66 4.52 8.08
C VAL A 73 17.13 4.19 7.87
N ALA A 74 17.96 4.31 8.91
CA ALA A 74 19.36 3.95 8.81
C ALA A 74 19.55 2.47 8.49
N SER A 75 18.85 1.55 9.17
CA SER A 75 19.07 0.11 8.94
C SER A 75 18.51 -0.41 7.61
N LYS A 76 17.43 0.18 7.10
CA LYS A 76 16.70 -0.32 5.93
C LYS A 76 16.95 0.49 4.67
N TYR A 77 16.92 1.83 4.75
CA TYR A 77 16.84 2.71 3.58
C TYR A 77 18.16 3.37 3.18
N PHE A 78 19.07 3.60 4.14
CA PHE A 78 20.41 4.05 3.79
C PHE A 78 21.12 3.00 2.94
N HIS A 79 21.65 3.43 1.81
CA HIS A 79 22.37 2.60 0.85
C HIS A 79 23.90 2.69 1.06
N GLY A 80 24.61 1.61 0.75
CA GLY A 80 26.06 1.49 0.90
C GLY A 80 26.45 0.54 2.03
N LYS A 81 27.68 0.04 2.01
CA LYS A 81 28.21 -0.88 3.02
C LYS A 81 28.53 -0.13 4.31
N LEU A 82 28.16 -0.70 5.47
CA LEU A 82 28.50 -0.09 6.75
C LEU A 82 30.01 0.11 6.90
N GLY A 83 30.40 1.28 7.43
CA GLY A 83 31.80 1.65 7.64
C GLY A 83 32.54 2.15 6.40
N THR A 84 31.90 2.23 5.23
CA THR A 84 32.51 2.83 4.02
C THR A 84 32.05 4.27 3.80
N PRO A 85 32.84 5.11 3.11
CA PRO A 85 32.45 6.48 2.75
C PRO A 85 31.20 6.55 1.86
N GLU A 86 30.89 5.45 1.16
CA GLU A 86 29.71 5.34 0.31
C GLU A 86 28.41 5.17 1.12
N ARG A 87 28.50 4.86 2.41
CA ARG A 87 27.30 4.67 3.23
C ARG A 87 26.55 5.99 3.38
N GLU A 88 25.28 6.02 2.97
CA GLU A 88 24.39 7.13 3.33
C GLU A 88 24.32 7.25 4.86
N SER A 89 24.49 8.47 5.36
CA SER A 89 24.47 8.79 6.79
C SER A 89 23.53 9.94 7.14
N SER A 90 22.76 10.46 6.19
CA SER A 90 21.83 11.57 6.42
C SER A 90 20.45 11.31 5.85
N VAL A 91 19.42 11.63 6.63
CA VAL A 91 18.02 11.68 6.16
C VAL A 91 17.86 12.73 5.06
N ARG A 92 18.63 13.84 5.13
CA ARG A 92 18.67 14.85 4.08
C ARG A 92 19.08 14.24 2.74
N ASP A 93 20.13 13.43 2.75
CA ASP A 93 20.61 12.76 1.54
C ASP A 93 19.60 11.79 0.94
N LEU A 94 18.95 11.01 1.80
CA LEU A 94 17.90 10.07 1.42
C LEU A 94 16.70 10.79 0.78
N VAL A 95 16.21 11.88 1.41
CA VAL A 95 15.07 12.65 0.90
C VAL A 95 15.43 13.36 -0.40
N SER A 96 16.59 14.03 -0.47
CA SER A 96 17.09 14.65 -1.70
C SER A 96 17.19 13.63 -2.83
N ARG A 97 17.79 12.46 -2.60
CA ARG A 97 17.90 11.42 -3.63
C ARG A 97 16.56 11.10 -4.27
N VAL A 98 15.47 11.09 -3.49
CA VAL A 98 14.13 10.79 -3.99
C VAL A 98 13.49 12.03 -4.63
N ALA A 99 13.45 13.16 -3.93
CA ALA A 99 12.77 14.36 -4.39
C ALA A 99 13.44 14.99 -5.62
N ASP A 100 14.78 15.08 -5.62
CA ASP A 100 15.57 15.63 -6.74
C ASP A 100 15.29 14.82 -8.01
N THR A 101 15.41 13.49 -7.94
CA THR A 101 15.23 12.59 -9.10
C THR A 101 13.79 12.65 -9.65
N ILE A 102 12.76 12.68 -8.80
CA ILE A 102 11.37 12.77 -9.29
C ILE A 102 11.12 14.14 -9.93
N ALA A 103 11.66 15.23 -9.37
CA ALA A 103 11.50 16.57 -9.94
C ALA A 103 12.21 16.69 -11.31
N GLU A 104 13.42 16.16 -11.43
CA GLU A 104 14.17 16.08 -12.69
C GLU A 104 13.41 15.28 -13.75
N TRP A 105 12.95 14.08 -13.41
CA TRP A 105 12.13 13.25 -14.32
C TRP A 105 10.82 13.92 -14.71
N GLY A 106 10.19 14.66 -13.79
CA GLY A 106 8.98 15.42 -14.10
C GLY A 106 9.23 16.59 -15.05
N ALA A 107 10.40 17.23 -14.95
CA ALA A 107 10.84 18.25 -15.90
C ALA A 107 11.10 17.66 -17.29
N ASP A 108 11.85 16.56 -17.35
CA ASP A 108 12.19 15.85 -18.59
C ASP A 108 10.95 15.29 -19.29
N GLY A 109 10.02 14.72 -18.52
CA GLY A 109 8.72 14.23 -18.97
C GLY A 109 7.70 15.33 -19.26
N LYS A 110 8.09 16.61 -19.17
CA LYS A 110 7.24 17.79 -19.45
C LYS A 110 5.94 17.82 -18.66
N TYR A 111 5.96 17.32 -17.41
CA TYR A 111 4.81 17.40 -16.52
C TYR A 111 4.49 18.85 -16.17
N PHE A 112 5.52 19.68 -15.97
CA PHE A 112 5.38 21.02 -15.40
C PHE A 112 5.37 22.13 -16.46
N LYS A 113 4.52 23.13 -16.23
CA LYS A 113 4.36 24.29 -17.14
C LYS A 113 5.62 25.15 -17.22
N SER A 114 6.35 25.30 -16.13
CA SER A 114 7.54 26.15 -16.03
C SER A 114 8.59 25.59 -15.08
N ASP A 115 9.82 26.09 -15.18
CA ASP A 115 10.91 25.71 -14.25
C ASP A 115 10.59 26.15 -12.81
N GLN A 116 9.74 27.17 -12.64
CA GLN A 116 9.25 27.56 -11.33
C GLN A 116 8.31 26.51 -10.75
N ASP A 117 7.47 25.88 -11.59
CA ASP A 117 6.59 24.78 -11.17
C ASP A 117 7.41 23.53 -10.80
N VAL A 118 8.51 23.25 -11.50
CA VAL A 118 9.47 22.20 -11.12
C VAL A 118 10.02 22.45 -9.72
N ARG A 119 10.52 23.67 -9.45
CA ARG A 119 11.04 24.06 -8.13
C ARG A 119 9.96 24.01 -7.05
N ASN A 120 8.75 24.46 -7.35
CA ASN A 120 7.64 24.39 -6.40
C ASN A 120 7.30 22.94 -6.07
N PHE A 121 7.19 22.07 -7.08
CA PHE A 121 6.93 20.65 -6.88
C PHE A 121 8.02 19.98 -6.05
N HIS A 122 9.29 20.22 -6.39
CA HIS A 122 10.44 19.71 -5.67
C HIS A 122 10.36 20.07 -4.18
N ASP A 123 10.19 21.35 -3.87
CA ASP A 123 10.21 21.83 -2.48
C ASP A 123 9.00 21.28 -1.70
N GLU A 124 7.81 21.26 -2.30
CA GLU A 124 6.61 20.70 -1.67
C GLU A 124 6.78 19.20 -1.40
N LEU A 125 7.33 18.44 -2.34
CA LEU A 125 7.62 17.01 -2.17
C LEU A 125 8.66 16.79 -1.07
N ALA A 126 9.79 17.50 -1.11
CA ALA A 126 10.84 17.41 -0.10
C ALA A 126 10.30 17.74 1.31
N HIS A 127 9.44 18.76 1.44
CA HIS A 127 8.75 19.08 2.68
C HIS A 127 7.89 17.91 3.17
N LEU A 128 7.03 17.35 2.30
CA LEU A 128 6.13 16.26 2.68
C LEU A 128 6.90 15.04 3.22
N LEU A 129 8.02 14.69 2.58
CA LEU A 129 8.84 13.54 2.94
C LEU A 129 9.62 13.77 4.24
N VAL A 130 10.33 14.89 4.38
CA VAL A 130 11.18 15.15 5.55
C VAL A 130 10.37 15.45 6.82
N ARG A 131 9.17 16.03 6.68
CA ARG A 131 8.25 16.30 7.80
C ARG A 131 7.35 15.10 8.13
N GLN A 132 7.62 13.93 7.54
CA GLN A 132 6.89 12.68 7.73
C GLN A 132 5.37 12.80 7.45
N LYS A 133 4.97 13.70 6.54
CA LYS A 133 3.57 13.83 6.08
C LYS A 133 3.20 12.74 5.08
N ALA A 134 4.18 12.24 4.35
CA ALA A 134 4.02 11.16 3.39
C ALA A 134 5.27 10.29 3.32
N ALA A 135 5.11 9.04 2.90
CA ALA A 135 6.20 8.17 2.51
C ALA A 135 5.80 7.30 1.32
N PHE A 136 6.72 7.12 0.36
CA PHE A 136 6.58 6.10 -0.68
C PHE A 136 6.80 4.70 -0.10
N ASN A 137 6.38 3.68 -0.82
CA ASN A 137 6.75 2.29 -0.55
C ASN A 137 8.26 2.09 -0.51
N SER A 138 8.68 1.07 0.24
CA SER A 138 10.10 0.75 0.45
C SER A 138 10.96 0.64 -0.82
N PRO A 139 10.52 0.03 -1.95
CA PRO A 139 11.29 0.01 -3.19
C PRO A 139 11.75 1.38 -3.72
N VAL A 140 10.94 2.44 -3.57
CA VAL A 140 11.36 3.80 -3.95
C VAL A 140 12.56 4.23 -3.11
N TRP A 141 12.49 4.07 -1.79
CA TRP A 141 13.60 4.41 -0.89
C TRP A 141 14.85 3.57 -1.13
N PHE A 142 14.69 2.30 -1.50
CA PHE A 142 15.80 1.39 -1.79
C PHE A 142 16.54 1.74 -3.08
N ASN A 143 15.82 2.09 -4.15
CA ASN A 143 16.36 2.02 -5.51
C ASN A 143 16.41 3.37 -6.24
N LEU A 144 15.44 4.26 -5.99
CA LEU A 144 15.27 5.49 -6.75
C LEU A 144 16.47 6.44 -6.55
N GLY A 145 16.96 7.02 -7.65
CA GLY A 145 18.02 8.04 -7.61
C GLY A 145 19.44 7.52 -7.32
N LEU A 146 19.64 6.21 -7.12
CA LEU A 146 20.98 5.64 -6.87
C LEU A 146 21.95 5.85 -8.05
N TRP A 147 21.46 5.63 -9.28
CA TRP A 147 22.26 5.91 -10.48
C TRP A 147 22.40 7.42 -10.72
N HIS A 148 21.31 8.17 -10.54
CA HIS A 148 21.21 9.60 -10.83
C HIS A 148 22.09 10.47 -9.92
N LYS A 149 22.14 10.14 -8.63
CA LYS A 149 22.94 10.89 -7.64
C LYS A 149 24.34 10.31 -7.43
N TYR A 150 24.46 8.98 -7.43
CA TYR A 150 25.70 8.30 -7.03
C TYR A 150 26.36 7.45 -8.12
N ARG A 151 25.78 7.36 -9.32
CA ARG A 151 26.23 6.49 -10.42
C ARG A 151 26.42 5.03 -9.99
N ARG A 152 25.61 4.58 -9.02
CA ARG A 152 25.60 3.18 -8.55
C ARG A 152 24.87 2.32 -9.56
N THR A 153 25.46 1.17 -9.85
CA THR A 153 24.91 0.21 -10.79
C THR A 153 25.31 -1.23 -10.44
N SER A 154 24.59 -2.17 -11.03
CA SER A 154 24.87 -3.61 -11.07
C SER A 154 24.26 -4.18 -12.36
N GLU A 155 24.34 -5.49 -12.56
CA GLU A 155 23.64 -6.14 -13.68
C GLU A 155 22.13 -5.88 -13.62
N GLY A 156 21.60 -5.26 -14.68
CA GLY A 156 20.17 -4.99 -14.86
C GLY A 156 19.43 -6.21 -15.41
N CYS A 157 18.16 -6.35 -15.03
CA CYS A 157 17.28 -7.41 -15.53
C CYS A 157 15.81 -6.98 -15.64
N GLY A 158 15.54 -5.67 -15.53
CA GLY A 158 14.20 -5.11 -15.59
C GLY A 158 13.82 -4.71 -17.01
N TRP A 159 12.54 -4.47 -17.24
CA TRP A 159 11.96 -3.98 -18.48
C TRP A 159 11.38 -2.60 -18.25
N TYR A 160 11.61 -1.64 -19.14
CA TYR A 160 11.11 -0.27 -19.01
C TYR A 160 10.48 0.18 -20.32
N TRP A 161 9.64 1.21 -20.24
CA TRP A 161 9.06 1.85 -21.41
C TRP A 161 10.02 2.89 -21.97
N ASP A 162 10.42 2.74 -23.23
CA ASP A 162 11.29 3.70 -23.91
C ASP A 162 10.46 4.62 -24.80
N GLU A 163 10.22 5.84 -24.34
CA GLU A 163 9.38 6.82 -25.05
C GLU A 163 9.94 7.19 -26.43
N ALA A 164 11.26 7.16 -26.60
CA ALA A 164 11.90 7.47 -27.88
C ALA A 164 11.56 6.45 -28.98
N THR A 165 11.35 5.18 -28.63
CA THR A 165 10.97 4.13 -29.58
C THR A 165 9.50 3.72 -29.49
N GLY A 166 8.80 4.08 -28.42
CA GLY A 166 7.44 3.66 -28.17
C GLY A 166 7.32 2.15 -27.93
N THR A 167 8.37 1.52 -27.37
CA THR A 167 8.40 0.08 -27.09
C THR A 167 9.02 -0.20 -25.72
N VAL A 168 8.79 -1.41 -25.23
CA VAL A 168 9.43 -1.90 -24.01
C VAL A 168 10.83 -2.40 -24.33
N LYS A 169 11.81 -2.06 -23.48
CA LYS A 169 13.21 -2.48 -23.61
C LYS A 169 13.72 -3.14 -22.33
N LEU A 170 14.69 -4.04 -22.49
CA LEU A 170 15.42 -4.62 -21.38
C LEU A 170 16.47 -3.61 -20.86
N GLU A 171 16.46 -3.39 -19.55
CA GLU A 171 17.48 -2.65 -18.83
C GLU A 171 18.66 -3.57 -18.49
N THR A 172 19.83 -3.23 -19.03
CA THR A 172 21.07 -3.96 -18.78
C THR A 172 21.87 -3.37 -17.62
N GLU A 173 21.56 -2.14 -17.21
CA GLU A 173 22.25 -1.40 -16.16
C GLU A 173 21.26 -1.07 -15.01
N ALA A 174 21.43 -1.72 -13.85
CA ALA A 174 20.52 -1.52 -12.73
C ALA A 174 20.49 -0.06 -12.23
N TYR A 175 19.36 0.35 -11.66
CA TYR A 175 19.09 1.67 -11.07
C TYR A 175 19.02 2.86 -12.02
N ARG A 176 19.37 2.71 -13.30
CA ARG A 176 19.09 3.74 -14.32
C ARG A 176 17.58 3.90 -14.51
N HIS A 177 16.88 2.79 -14.77
CA HIS A 177 15.45 2.67 -14.53
C HIS A 177 15.22 1.80 -13.29
N PRO A 178 15.04 2.38 -12.10
CA PRO A 178 14.94 1.62 -10.85
C PRO A 178 13.59 0.89 -10.72
N GLN A 179 13.60 -0.25 -10.06
CA GLN A 179 12.37 -0.94 -9.66
C GLN A 179 11.73 -0.17 -8.50
N CYS A 180 10.53 0.39 -8.70
CA CYS A 180 9.89 1.29 -7.72
C CYS A 180 8.53 0.80 -7.18
N SER A 181 7.99 -0.30 -7.69
CA SER A 181 6.68 -0.83 -7.31
C SER A 181 6.78 -1.89 -6.21
N ALA A 182 5.86 -1.94 -5.25
CA ALA A 182 5.92 -2.97 -4.19
C ALA A 182 5.03 -4.19 -4.49
N CYS A 183 4.02 -4.00 -5.35
CA CYS A 183 2.92 -4.93 -5.49
C CYS A 183 2.76 -5.31 -6.95
N PHE A 184 2.65 -6.60 -7.21
CA PHE A 184 2.55 -7.17 -8.55
C PHE A 184 1.43 -8.20 -8.61
N ILE A 185 0.75 -8.25 -9.74
CA ILE A 185 -0.19 -9.31 -10.10
C ILE A 185 0.38 -10.03 -11.33
N ASN A 186 0.43 -11.35 -11.31
CA ASN A 186 0.86 -12.16 -12.46
C ASN A 186 -0.29 -13.02 -12.97
N SER A 187 -0.30 -13.27 -14.28
CA SER A 187 -1.14 -14.30 -14.88
C SER A 187 -0.43 -15.66 -14.88
N VAL A 188 -1.23 -16.72 -15.04
CA VAL A 188 -0.72 -18.07 -15.34
C VAL A 188 -1.65 -18.76 -16.34
N GLN A 189 -1.07 -19.54 -17.24
CA GLN A 189 -1.80 -20.38 -18.18
C GLN A 189 -1.59 -21.85 -17.84
N ASP A 190 -2.58 -22.70 -18.16
CA ASP A 190 -2.50 -24.15 -17.96
C ASP A 190 -1.61 -24.83 -19.00
N ASN A 191 -0.31 -24.57 -18.89
CA ASN A 191 0.77 -25.28 -19.56
C ASN A 191 2.07 -25.17 -18.74
N LEU A 192 2.91 -26.20 -18.80
CA LEU A 192 4.12 -26.26 -17.98
C LEU A 192 5.09 -25.08 -18.22
N PRO A 193 5.33 -24.60 -19.46
CA PRO A 193 6.16 -23.41 -19.68
C PRO A 193 5.67 -22.16 -18.94
N SER A 194 4.37 -21.87 -18.95
CA SER A 194 3.79 -20.72 -18.23
C SER A 194 3.92 -20.90 -16.71
N ILE A 195 3.63 -22.10 -16.19
CA ILE A 195 3.75 -22.42 -14.75
C ILE A 195 5.19 -22.25 -14.26
N LEU A 196 6.19 -22.73 -15.02
CA LEU A 196 7.60 -22.57 -14.67
C LEU A 196 8.09 -21.13 -14.85
N THR A 197 7.55 -20.41 -15.84
CA THR A 197 7.81 -18.98 -16.01
C THR A 197 7.31 -18.17 -14.83
N LEU A 198 6.14 -18.51 -14.27
CA LEU A 198 5.64 -17.89 -13.05
C LEU A 198 6.64 -18.05 -11.89
N ALA A 199 7.16 -19.25 -11.64
CA ALA A 199 8.19 -19.47 -10.61
C ALA A 199 9.41 -18.56 -10.80
N LYS A 200 9.88 -18.44 -12.06
CA LYS A 200 11.00 -17.55 -12.42
C LYS A 200 10.65 -16.09 -12.12
N THR A 201 9.49 -15.61 -12.57
CA THR A 201 9.05 -14.22 -12.39
C THR A 201 8.90 -13.87 -10.91
N GLU A 202 8.24 -14.72 -10.13
CA GLU A 202 8.07 -14.52 -8.69
C GLU A 202 9.41 -14.53 -7.95
N GLY A 203 10.30 -15.46 -8.28
CA GLY A 203 11.65 -15.49 -7.70
C GLY A 203 12.46 -14.21 -7.96
N MET A 204 12.34 -13.64 -9.16
CA MET A 204 12.97 -12.36 -9.50
C MET A 204 12.34 -11.18 -8.77
N LEU A 205 11.01 -11.18 -8.59
CA LEU A 205 10.31 -10.16 -7.80
C LEU A 205 10.74 -10.19 -6.33
N PHE A 206 10.88 -11.38 -5.74
CA PHE A 206 11.34 -11.53 -4.37
C PHE A 206 12.75 -10.96 -4.20
N LYS A 207 13.69 -11.24 -5.12
CA LYS A 207 15.05 -10.68 -5.12
C LYS A 207 15.07 -9.16 -4.91
N TRP A 208 14.14 -8.42 -5.51
CA TRP A 208 14.08 -6.96 -5.47
C TRP A 208 13.22 -6.38 -4.34
N GLY A 209 12.71 -7.19 -3.41
CA GLY A 209 11.96 -6.67 -2.25
C GLY A 209 10.45 -6.56 -2.46
N SER A 210 9.93 -7.09 -3.57
CA SER A 210 8.56 -6.91 -4.01
C SER A 210 7.68 -8.14 -3.75
N GLY A 211 6.38 -7.89 -3.58
CA GLY A 211 5.38 -8.91 -3.35
C GLY A 211 4.54 -9.21 -4.59
N THR A 212 4.05 -10.43 -4.72
CA THR A 212 3.29 -10.89 -5.90
C THR A 212 2.04 -11.68 -5.54
N GLY A 213 0.98 -11.58 -6.34
CA GLY A 213 -0.12 -12.52 -6.24
C GLY A 213 -0.60 -13.03 -7.59
N THR A 214 -1.17 -14.23 -7.55
CA THR A 214 -1.57 -14.99 -8.73
C THR A 214 -2.82 -15.80 -8.43
N ASN A 215 -3.79 -15.79 -9.35
CA ASN A 215 -4.93 -16.69 -9.31
C ASN A 215 -4.60 -17.97 -10.08
N LEU A 216 -4.67 -19.12 -9.41
CA LEU A 216 -4.32 -20.42 -9.98
C LEU A 216 -5.52 -21.17 -10.57
N SER A 217 -6.72 -20.58 -10.53
CA SER A 217 -7.93 -21.17 -11.11
C SER A 217 -7.86 -21.45 -12.62
N PRO A 218 -7.00 -20.80 -13.43
CA PRO A 218 -6.79 -21.23 -14.81
C PRO A 218 -6.14 -22.60 -14.96
N LEU A 219 -5.44 -23.11 -13.92
CA LEU A 219 -4.78 -24.42 -13.95
C LEU A 219 -5.81 -25.54 -13.84
N ARG A 220 -5.68 -26.59 -14.63
CA ARG A 220 -6.60 -27.73 -14.57
C ARG A 220 -6.54 -28.41 -13.20
N SER A 221 -7.69 -28.92 -12.75
CA SER A 221 -7.79 -29.58 -11.45
C SER A 221 -7.08 -30.93 -11.42
N SER A 222 -6.80 -31.41 -10.20
CA SER A 222 -6.25 -32.76 -9.97
C SER A 222 -7.19 -33.89 -10.42
N HIS A 223 -8.46 -33.54 -10.69
CA HIS A 223 -9.51 -34.44 -11.17
C HIS A 223 -9.66 -34.46 -12.70
N GLU A 224 -8.78 -33.77 -13.44
CA GLU A 224 -8.80 -33.72 -14.90
C GLU A 224 -7.65 -34.50 -15.55
N ALA A 225 -7.91 -35.08 -16.73
CA ALA A 225 -6.95 -35.92 -17.44
C ALA A 225 -5.87 -35.11 -18.18
N LEU A 226 -4.72 -35.73 -18.40
CA LEU A 226 -3.64 -35.24 -19.27
C LEU A 226 -3.66 -35.91 -20.65
N SER A 227 -3.16 -35.21 -21.67
CA SER A 227 -3.09 -35.73 -23.04
C SER A 227 -2.18 -36.95 -23.19
N GLY A 228 -1.15 -37.08 -22.34
CA GLY A 228 -0.23 -38.22 -22.32
C GLY A 228 -0.69 -39.43 -21.51
N GLY A 229 -1.94 -39.41 -21.00
CA GLY A 229 -2.45 -40.39 -20.04
C GLY A 229 -2.21 -39.98 -18.58
N GLY A 230 -3.07 -40.45 -17.68
CA GLY A 230 -3.05 -40.10 -16.26
C GLY A 230 -3.83 -38.83 -15.90
N MET A 231 -3.76 -38.47 -14.61
CA MET A 231 -4.43 -37.30 -14.03
C MET A 231 -3.45 -36.15 -13.83
N ALA A 232 -3.94 -34.92 -13.91
CA ALA A 232 -3.13 -33.74 -13.63
C ALA A 232 -2.75 -33.65 -12.15
N SER A 233 -1.65 -32.96 -11.85
CA SER A 233 -1.22 -32.74 -10.46
C SER A 233 -2.10 -31.74 -9.70
N GLY A 234 -2.86 -30.91 -10.41
CA GLY A 234 -3.66 -29.80 -9.86
C GLY A 234 -2.82 -28.61 -9.35
N PRO A 235 -3.45 -27.44 -9.13
CA PRO A 235 -2.80 -26.24 -8.61
C PRO A 235 -2.04 -26.44 -7.30
N LEU A 236 -2.57 -27.22 -6.35
CA LEU A 236 -1.95 -27.40 -5.02
C LEU A 236 -0.58 -28.07 -5.09
N SER A 237 -0.36 -28.96 -6.06
CA SER A 237 0.95 -29.59 -6.25
C SER A 237 2.00 -28.57 -6.69
N PHE A 238 1.66 -27.67 -7.60
CA PHE A 238 2.53 -26.58 -8.02
C PHE A 238 2.71 -25.53 -6.92
N MET A 239 1.68 -25.27 -6.12
CA MET A 239 1.76 -24.38 -4.95
C MET A 239 2.86 -24.80 -3.98
N LYS A 240 3.06 -26.11 -3.74
CA LYS A 240 4.17 -26.60 -2.89
C LYS A 240 5.54 -26.19 -3.45
N GLY A 241 5.71 -26.25 -4.77
CA GLY A 241 6.92 -25.79 -5.43
C GLY A 241 7.12 -24.29 -5.31
N PHE A 242 6.08 -23.50 -5.56
CA PHE A 242 6.14 -22.04 -5.42
C PHE A 242 6.40 -21.59 -3.97
N ASP A 243 5.79 -22.27 -2.99
CA ASP A 243 6.01 -22.05 -1.57
C ASP A 243 7.47 -22.31 -1.17
N ALA A 244 8.06 -23.41 -1.65
CA ALA A 244 9.47 -23.70 -1.42
C ALA A 244 10.39 -22.62 -2.02
N PHE A 245 10.11 -22.14 -3.24
CA PHE A 245 10.87 -21.03 -3.84
C PHE A 245 10.75 -19.73 -3.02
N ALA A 246 9.55 -19.42 -2.52
CA ALA A 246 9.32 -18.26 -1.67
C ALA A 246 10.08 -18.36 -0.32
N GLY A 247 10.19 -19.57 0.25
CA GLY A 247 10.93 -19.82 1.49
C GLY A 247 12.44 -19.70 1.36
N VAL A 248 13.03 -20.05 0.21
CA VAL A 248 14.50 -20.04 0.02
C VAL A 248 15.07 -18.70 -0.48
N ILE A 249 14.25 -17.85 -1.12
CA ILE A 249 14.71 -16.56 -1.68
C ILE A 249 14.55 -15.45 -0.64
N LYS A 250 15.69 -14.89 -0.20
CA LYS A 250 15.74 -13.74 0.69
C LYS A 250 15.44 -12.44 -0.07
N SER A 251 14.43 -11.71 0.39
CA SER A 251 13.87 -10.58 -0.35
C SER A 251 14.69 -9.29 -0.19
N GLY A 252 14.96 -8.59 -1.30
CA GLY A 252 15.70 -7.32 -1.34
C GLY A 252 17.18 -7.43 -0.94
N GLY A 253 17.78 -8.63 -1.00
CA GLY A 253 19.13 -8.88 -0.49
C GLY A 253 19.27 -8.74 1.03
N LYS A 254 18.15 -8.71 1.76
CA LYS A 254 18.08 -8.62 3.24
C LYS A 254 17.41 -9.88 3.79
N THR A 255 17.42 -10.07 5.11
CA THR A 255 16.81 -11.23 5.81
C THR A 255 15.27 -11.24 5.79
N ARG A 256 14.60 -10.64 4.80
CA ARG A 256 13.13 -10.60 4.72
C ARG A 256 12.61 -11.78 3.90
N ARG A 257 11.51 -12.40 4.36
CA ARG A 257 10.79 -13.43 3.58
C ARG A 257 10.10 -12.84 2.35
N ALA A 258 9.90 -13.68 1.34
CA ALA A 258 9.05 -13.37 0.20
C ALA A 258 7.60 -13.09 0.65
N ALA A 259 6.89 -12.25 -0.11
CA ALA A 259 5.48 -11.97 0.12
C ALA A 259 4.68 -12.45 -1.10
N LYS A 260 3.79 -13.42 -0.89
CA LYS A 260 3.03 -14.07 -1.96
C LYS A 260 1.54 -14.17 -1.61
N MET A 261 0.66 -13.93 -2.58
CA MET A 261 -0.76 -14.28 -2.53
C MET A 261 -1.05 -15.40 -3.53
N VAL A 262 -1.81 -16.40 -3.08
CA VAL A 262 -2.36 -17.44 -3.94
C VAL A 262 -3.87 -17.42 -3.84
N ILE A 263 -4.53 -17.35 -5.00
CA ILE A 263 -5.99 -17.30 -5.08
C ILE A 263 -6.50 -18.53 -5.82
N LEU A 264 -7.61 -19.09 -5.32
CA LEU A 264 -8.40 -20.08 -6.03
C LEU A 264 -9.89 -19.70 -5.95
N ASN A 265 -10.59 -19.80 -7.07
CA ASN A 265 -12.00 -19.49 -7.16
C ASN A 265 -12.83 -20.58 -6.47
N ILE A 266 -13.96 -20.18 -5.90
CA ILE A 266 -14.86 -21.07 -5.15
C ILE A 266 -15.50 -22.17 -6.00
N ASP A 267 -15.51 -22.01 -7.33
CA ASP A 267 -16.01 -22.98 -8.31
C ASP A 267 -14.93 -23.92 -8.86
N HIS A 268 -13.67 -23.79 -8.43
CA HIS A 268 -12.60 -24.68 -8.87
C HIS A 268 -12.77 -26.10 -8.23
N PRO A 269 -12.54 -27.21 -8.96
CA PRO A 269 -12.77 -28.55 -8.42
C PRO A 269 -11.91 -28.91 -7.20
N ASP A 270 -10.67 -28.39 -7.12
CA ASP A 270 -9.77 -28.60 -5.97
C ASP A 270 -10.00 -27.63 -4.80
N VAL A 271 -11.11 -26.87 -4.76
CA VAL A 271 -11.33 -25.81 -3.77
C VAL A 271 -11.34 -26.29 -2.33
N VAL A 272 -11.88 -27.48 -2.06
CA VAL A 272 -11.95 -28.01 -0.68
C VAL A 272 -10.55 -28.28 -0.14
N ASP A 273 -9.67 -28.86 -0.96
CA ASP A 273 -8.29 -29.10 -0.55
C ASP A 273 -7.53 -27.78 -0.39
N PHE A 274 -7.80 -26.79 -1.25
CA PHE A 274 -7.21 -25.46 -1.13
C PHE A 274 -7.60 -24.77 0.18
N ILE A 275 -8.89 -24.85 0.57
CA ILE A 275 -9.39 -24.28 1.83
C ILE A 275 -8.66 -24.90 3.02
N GLU A 276 -8.44 -26.21 3.00
CA GLU A 276 -7.93 -26.93 4.17
C GLU A 276 -6.40 -27.07 4.19
N CYS A 277 -5.68 -26.73 3.12
CA CYS A 277 -4.28 -27.10 2.97
C CYS A 277 -3.39 -26.53 4.07
N LYS A 278 -3.49 -25.24 4.37
CA LYS A 278 -2.66 -24.55 5.36
C LYS A 278 -3.01 -24.98 6.78
N ALA A 279 -4.31 -25.12 7.09
CA ALA A 279 -4.78 -25.65 8.38
C ALA A 279 -4.34 -27.12 8.62
N LYS A 280 -4.23 -27.95 7.56
CA LYS A 280 -3.66 -29.30 7.65
C LYS A 280 -2.17 -29.27 7.95
N GLU A 281 -1.39 -28.40 7.31
CA GLU A 281 0.04 -28.23 7.59
C GLU A 281 0.30 -27.61 8.96
N GLU A 282 -0.54 -26.68 9.42
CA GLU A 282 -0.45 -26.06 10.75
C GLU A 282 -0.57 -27.10 11.86
N ARG A 283 -1.49 -28.07 11.72
CA ARG A 283 -1.60 -29.20 12.67
C ARG A 283 -0.34 -30.06 12.72
N LYS A 284 0.39 -30.19 11.60
CA LYS A 284 1.68 -30.90 11.58
C LYS A 284 2.74 -30.07 12.30
N ALA A 285 2.79 -28.76 12.06
CA ALA A 285 3.71 -27.86 12.76
C ALA A 285 3.48 -27.91 14.28
N TRP A 286 2.23 -27.87 14.75
CA TRP A 286 1.91 -28.02 16.18
C TRP A 286 2.35 -29.37 16.74
N ALA A 287 2.12 -30.47 16.01
CA ALA A 287 2.60 -31.78 16.44
C ALA A 287 4.14 -31.86 16.54
N LEU A 288 4.87 -31.14 15.67
CA LEU A 288 6.33 -30.99 15.77
C LEU A 288 6.71 -30.13 16.98
N VAL A 289 6.04 -29.01 17.22
CA VAL A 289 6.28 -28.16 18.40
C VAL A 289 6.04 -28.95 19.69
N ASP A 290 4.96 -29.72 19.78
CA ASP A 290 4.65 -30.59 20.92
C ASP A 290 5.72 -31.67 21.12
N ALA A 291 6.38 -32.11 20.04
CA ALA A 291 7.51 -33.03 20.08
C ALA A 291 8.85 -32.34 20.44
N GLY A 292 8.86 -31.03 20.66
CA GLY A 292 10.02 -30.25 21.11
C GLY A 292 10.82 -29.55 20.01
N TYR A 293 10.31 -29.49 18.77
CA TYR A 293 10.94 -28.71 17.70
C TYR A 293 10.73 -27.20 17.93
N ASP A 294 11.65 -26.39 17.40
CA ASP A 294 11.59 -24.93 17.55
C ASP A 294 10.32 -24.37 16.89
N SER A 295 9.53 -23.65 17.70
CA SER A 295 8.26 -23.01 17.31
C SER A 295 8.45 -21.62 16.71
N SER A 296 9.68 -21.11 16.65
CA SER A 296 9.94 -19.86 15.95
C SER A 296 9.54 -19.99 14.47
N LEU A 297 9.12 -18.89 13.86
CA LEU A 297 8.63 -18.92 12.47
C LEU A 297 9.69 -19.39 11.45
N ASP A 298 10.98 -19.24 11.79
CA ASP A 298 12.11 -19.74 10.97
C ASP A 298 12.71 -21.04 11.55
N GLY A 299 12.07 -21.61 12.57
CA GLY A 299 12.46 -22.82 13.27
C GLY A 299 12.12 -24.10 12.51
N ASP A 300 12.63 -25.23 12.99
CA ASP A 300 12.53 -26.53 12.33
C ASP A 300 11.06 -26.98 12.13
N ALA A 301 10.15 -26.62 13.03
CA ALA A 301 8.74 -27.00 12.91
C ALA A 301 8.07 -26.33 11.69
N TYR A 302 8.23 -25.02 11.54
CA TYR A 302 7.59 -24.26 10.46
C TYR A 302 8.35 -24.36 9.13
N SER A 303 9.67 -24.54 9.15
CA SER A 303 10.47 -24.69 7.93
C SER A 303 10.31 -26.04 7.22
N SER A 304 9.72 -27.04 7.89
CA SER A 304 9.54 -28.41 7.35
C SER A 304 8.14 -28.70 6.79
N VAL A 305 7.21 -27.75 6.89
CA VAL A 305 5.84 -27.87 6.37
C VAL A 305 5.60 -26.93 5.18
N PHE A 306 4.56 -27.22 4.39
CA PHE A 306 4.23 -26.44 3.19
C PHE A 306 3.23 -25.32 3.46
N PHE A 307 3.09 -24.42 2.47
CA PHE A 307 2.09 -23.36 2.38
C PHE A 307 2.24 -22.22 3.41
N GLN A 308 3.41 -22.10 4.04
CA GLN A 308 3.68 -21.09 5.07
C GLN A 308 4.25 -19.77 4.51
N ASN A 309 4.68 -19.76 3.25
CA ASN A 309 5.32 -18.59 2.61
C ASN A 309 4.37 -17.83 1.68
N ALA A 310 3.06 -18.08 1.79
CA ALA A 310 2.02 -17.36 1.06
C ALA A 310 0.77 -17.13 1.92
N ASN A 311 0.09 -16.02 1.63
CA ASN A 311 -1.30 -15.83 1.99
C ASN A 311 -2.16 -16.57 0.96
N ASN A 312 -3.21 -17.25 1.42
CA ASN A 312 -4.17 -17.93 0.57
C ASN A 312 -5.50 -17.17 0.64
N SER A 313 -6.20 -17.04 -0.48
CA SER A 313 -7.55 -16.48 -0.48
C SER A 313 -8.47 -17.24 -1.42
N VAL A 314 -9.68 -17.55 -0.92
CA VAL A 314 -10.75 -18.07 -1.77
C VAL A 314 -11.49 -16.89 -2.37
N ARG A 315 -11.65 -16.91 -3.69
CA ARG A 315 -12.38 -15.87 -4.40
C ARG A 315 -13.81 -16.33 -4.68
N VAL A 316 -14.79 -15.58 -4.18
CA VAL A 316 -16.21 -15.90 -4.22
C VAL A 316 -17.01 -14.86 -5.01
N THR A 317 -18.16 -15.25 -5.54
CA THR A 317 -19.09 -14.35 -6.23
C THR A 317 -20.31 -14.03 -5.35
N ASP A 318 -21.08 -13.01 -5.73
CA ASP A 318 -22.34 -12.67 -5.06
C ASP A 318 -23.34 -13.85 -5.14
N GLU A 319 -23.32 -14.64 -6.22
CA GLU A 319 -24.16 -15.85 -6.37
C GLU A 319 -23.81 -16.92 -5.34
N PHE A 320 -22.50 -17.14 -5.08
CA PHE A 320 -22.08 -18.05 -4.01
C PHE A 320 -22.56 -17.55 -2.64
N MET A 321 -22.39 -16.26 -2.36
CA MET A 321 -22.82 -15.68 -1.09
C MET A 321 -24.35 -15.79 -0.92
N GLN A 322 -25.12 -15.59 -1.99
CA GLN A 322 -26.56 -15.80 -1.96
C GLN A 322 -26.91 -17.27 -1.69
N ALA A 323 -26.20 -18.21 -2.31
CA ALA A 323 -26.35 -19.64 -2.02
C ALA A 323 -26.01 -19.97 -0.56
N VAL A 324 -25.00 -19.33 0.05
CA VAL A 324 -24.71 -19.49 1.49
C VAL A 324 -25.92 -19.04 2.33
N LEU A 325 -26.48 -17.86 2.04
CA LEU A 325 -27.61 -17.32 2.79
C LEU A 325 -28.84 -18.23 2.69
N THR A 326 -29.16 -18.75 1.51
CA THR A 326 -30.33 -19.60 1.29
C THR A 326 -30.13 -21.07 1.65
N ASP A 327 -28.92 -21.48 2.02
CA ASP A 327 -28.52 -22.90 2.01
C ASP A 327 -28.84 -23.49 0.63
N GLY A 328 -28.18 -22.99 -0.40
CA GLY A 328 -28.24 -23.52 -1.76
C GLY A 328 -27.15 -24.56 -2.01
N ASP A 329 -27.30 -25.27 -3.11
CA ASP A 329 -26.22 -26.09 -3.67
C ASP A 329 -25.24 -25.20 -4.45
N TRP A 330 -23.97 -25.61 -4.47
CA TRP A 330 -22.90 -24.98 -5.23
C TRP A 330 -22.12 -26.06 -5.98
N THR A 331 -22.08 -25.95 -7.30
CA THR A 331 -21.42 -26.94 -8.17
C THR A 331 -20.14 -26.36 -8.75
N THR A 332 -19.01 -27.01 -8.45
CA THR A 332 -17.71 -26.68 -9.06
C THR A 332 -17.70 -27.03 -10.54
N GLN A 333 -16.87 -26.37 -11.32
CA GLN A 333 -16.79 -26.50 -12.77
C GLN A 333 -15.43 -27.06 -13.17
N LYS A 334 -15.41 -28.00 -14.11
CA LYS A 334 -14.16 -28.45 -14.73
C LYS A 334 -13.49 -27.28 -15.44
N VAL A 335 -12.16 -27.21 -15.40
CA VAL A 335 -11.42 -26.04 -15.88
C VAL A 335 -11.18 -26.08 -17.38
N ARG A 336 -10.88 -27.26 -17.95
CA ARG A 336 -10.50 -27.40 -19.37
C ARG A 336 -11.59 -27.96 -20.26
N THR A 337 -12.58 -28.60 -19.66
CA THR A 337 -13.76 -29.10 -20.38
C THR A 337 -14.99 -28.49 -19.76
N ASP A 338 -15.95 -28.07 -20.57
CA ASP A 338 -17.23 -27.60 -20.04
C ASP A 338 -17.93 -28.70 -19.25
N GLY A 339 -18.46 -28.34 -18.09
CA GLY A 339 -19.38 -29.17 -17.33
C GLY A 339 -19.09 -29.24 -15.83
N PRO A 340 -20.08 -29.75 -15.08
CA PRO A 340 -20.00 -29.80 -13.63
C PRO A 340 -18.95 -30.81 -13.17
N ALA A 341 -18.34 -30.51 -12.03
CA ALA A 341 -17.53 -31.42 -11.23
C ALA A 341 -18.33 -31.84 -9.97
N ALA A 342 -17.94 -31.40 -8.78
CA ALA A 342 -18.58 -31.79 -7.53
C ALA A 342 -19.62 -30.76 -7.08
N THR A 343 -20.68 -31.22 -6.41
CA THR A 343 -21.71 -30.33 -5.83
C THR A 343 -21.67 -30.41 -4.31
N TYR A 344 -21.71 -29.24 -3.67
CA TYR A 344 -21.66 -29.08 -2.22
C TYR A 344 -22.80 -28.20 -1.73
N ARG A 345 -23.12 -28.27 -0.44
CA ARG A 345 -23.89 -27.21 0.21
C ARG A 345 -23.03 -25.97 0.36
N ALA A 346 -23.51 -24.81 -0.08
CA ALA A 346 -22.73 -23.57 -0.03
C ALA A 346 -22.34 -23.20 1.41
N ARG A 347 -23.26 -23.36 2.39
CA ARG A 347 -22.95 -23.14 3.82
C ARG A 347 -21.87 -24.07 4.35
N HIS A 348 -21.79 -25.31 3.84
CA HIS A 348 -20.75 -26.24 4.24
C HIS A 348 -19.37 -25.76 3.77
N LEU A 349 -19.25 -25.27 2.53
CA LEU A 349 -18.01 -24.66 2.04
C LEU A 349 -17.63 -23.41 2.84
N MET A 350 -18.60 -22.52 3.09
CA MET A 350 -18.37 -21.31 3.91
C MET A 350 -17.90 -21.65 5.33
N ARG A 351 -18.48 -22.70 5.93
CA ARG A 351 -18.07 -23.17 7.26
C ARG A 351 -16.64 -23.70 7.25
N LYS A 352 -16.22 -24.44 6.21
CA LYS A 352 -14.82 -24.88 6.08
C LYS A 352 -13.85 -23.71 5.98
N ILE A 353 -14.19 -22.68 5.21
CA ILE A 353 -13.40 -21.45 5.11
C ILE A 353 -13.24 -20.82 6.50
N ALA A 354 -14.35 -20.63 7.22
CA ALA A 354 -14.33 -20.04 8.56
C ALA A 354 -13.55 -20.87 9.58
N GLU A 355 -13.69 -22.20 9.57
CA GLU A 355 -12.98 -23.10 10.48
C GLU A 355 -11.46 -23.10 10.22
N ALA A 356 -11.03 -23.12 8.95
CA ALA A 356 -9.62 -23.02 8.59
C ALA A 356 -9.03 -21.65 8.98
N ALA A 357 -9.75 -20.56 8.67
CA ALA A 357 -9.33 -19.20 9.02
C ALA A 357 -9.24 -18.98 10.53
N TRP A 358 -10.16 -19.55 11.32
CA TRP A 358 -10.07 -19.53 12.78
C TRP A 358 -8.84 -20.27 13.29
N GLN A 359 -8.48 -21.38 12.65
CA GLN A 359 -7.36 -22.21 13.08
C GLN A 359 -5.99 -21.59 12.78
N CYS A 360 -5.79 -21.00 11.59
CA CYS A 360 -4.48 -20.54 11.15
C CYS A 360 -4.47 -19.17 10.43
N GLY A 361 -5.58 -18.44 10.39
CA GLY A 361 -5.69 -17.14 9.72
C GLY A 361 -5.93 -17.19 8.21
N ASP A 362 -5.99 -18.39 7.62
CA ASP A 362 -6.16 -18.62 6.17
C ASP A 362 -7.18 -19.74 5.87
N PRO A 363 -7.83 -19.72 4.69
CA PRO A 363 -7.69 -18.71 3.65
C PRO A 363 -8.50 -17.45 3.99
N GLY A 364 -8.02 -16.30 3.51
CA GLY A 364 -8.84 -15.09 3.38
C GLY A 364 -9.94 -15.25 2.33
N MET A 365 -10.76 -14.20 2.16
CA MET A 365 -11.82 -14.16 1.16
C MET A 365 -11.70 -12.92 0.26
N GLN A 366 -11.98 -13.10 -1.03
CA GLN A 366 -12.07 -12.01 -2.00
C GLN A 366 -13.41 -12.06 -2.73
N PHE A 367 -14.05 -10.91 -2.92
CA PHE A 367 -15.39 -10.81 -3.52
C PHE A 367 -15.30 -10.41 -4.99
N ASP A 368 -15.25 -11.39 -5.88
CA ASP A 368 -15.02 -11.23 -7.33
C ASP A 368 -16.00 -10.26 -7.99
N THR A 369 -17.30 -10.44 -7.75
CA THR A 369 -18.36 -9.63 -8.35
C THR A 369 -18.22 -8.17 -7.94
N THR A 370 -17.99 -7.91 -6.65
CA THR A 370 -17.76 -6.57 -6.12
C THR A 370 -16.50 -5.95 -6.71
N VAL A 371 -15.36 -6.67 -6.70
CA VAL A 371 -14.09 -6.19 -7.25
C VAL A 371 -14.23 -5.79 -8.72
N ASN A 372 -14.86 -6.62 -9.56
CA ASN A 372 -15.03 -6.33 -10.98
C ASN A 372 -16.09 -5.26 -11.27
N LYS A 373 -17.11 -5.12 -10.41
CA LYS A 373 -18.12 -4.04 -10.52
C LYS A 373 -17.46 -2.66 -10.41
N TRP A 374 -16.51 -2.51 -9.48
CA TRP A 374 -15.77 -1.27 -9.24
C TRP A 374 -14.49 -1.14 -10.09
N HIS A 375 -14.25 -2.04 -11.05
CA HIS A 375 -13.07 -1.96 -11.91
C HIS A 375 -13.26 -0.92 -13.03
N PRO A 376 -12.49 0.18 -13.05
CA PRO A 376 -12.65 1.22 -14.07
C PRO A 376 -12.15 0.81 -15.46
N CYS A 377 -11.34 -0.26 -15.58
CA CYS A 377 -10.82 -0.77 -16.85
C CYS A 377 -11.45 -2.11 -17.28
N LYS A 378 -12.70 -2.37 -16.85
CA LYS A 378 -13.40 -3.64 -17.09
C LYS A 378 -13.67 -3.97 -18.58
N ALA A 379 -13.56 -3.01 -19.50
CA ALA A 379 -13.67 -3.28 -20.93
C ALA A 379 -12.38 -3.89 -21.52
N THR A 380 -11.23 -3.70 -20.85
CA THR A 380 -9.98 -4.38 -21.21
C THR A 380 -9.97 -5.82 -20.74
N GLY A 381 -10.35 -6.07 -19.49
CA GLY A 381 -10.25 -7.38 -18.87
C GLY A 381 -10.78 -7.41 -17.45
N ARG A 382 -10.82 -8.61 -16.89
CA ARG A 382 -11.25 -8.83 -15.51
C ARG A 382 -10.07 -8.70 -14.55
N ILE A 383 -10.36 -8.29 -13.33
CA ILE A 383 -9.42 -8.44 -12.21
C ILE A 383 -9.54 -9.90 -11.75
N ASN A 384 -8.49 -10.69 -11.94
CA ASN A 384 -8.48 -12.12 -11.56
C ASN A 384 -7.76 -12.37 -10.23
N ALA A 385 -6.84 -11.48 -9.84
CA ALA A 385 -6.02 -11.65 -8.66
C ALA A 385 -5.88 -10.34 -7.86
N SER A 386 -5.05 -10.39 -6.82
CA SER A 386 -4.59 -9.26 -6.03
C SER A 386 -3.10 -9.42 -5.76
N ASN A 387 -2.46 -8.42 -5.17
CA ASN A 387 -1.13 -8.56 -4.58
C ASN A 387 -1.19 -9.28 -3.19
N PRO A 388 -0.06 -9.49 -2.49
CA PRO A 388 0.02 -10.22 -1.21
C PRO A 388 -0.93 -9.79 -0.10
N CYS A 389 -1.18 -8.49 0.05
CA CYS A 389 -1.99 -7.95 1.14
C CYS A 389 -3.42 -7.61 0.70
N SER A 390 -3.82 -8.04 -0.51
CA SER A 390 -5.18 -7.89 -1.06
C SER A 390 -5.68 -6.45 -1.19
N GLU A 391 -4.79 -5.47 -1.18
CA GLU A 391 -5.11 -4.06 -1.31
C GLU A 391 -5.08 -3.61 -2.79
N TYR A 392 -4.13 -4.12 -3.58
CA TYR A 392 -4.02 -3.80 -5.01
C TYR A 392 -4.82 -4.80 -5.85
N MET A 393 -5.85 -4.29 -6.53
CA MET A 393 -6.80 -5.05 -7.35
C MET A 393 -6.87 -4.46 -8.75
N PHE A 394 -6.15 -5.08 -9.70
CA PHE A 394 -6.10 -4.59 -11.07
C PHE A 394 -5.92 -5.74 -12.07
N LEU A 395 -5.75 -5.40 -13.34
CA LEU A 395 -5.51 -6.37 -14.42
C LEU A 395 -4.31 -7.27 -14.10
N ASP A 396 -4.32 -8.49 -14.65
CA ASP A 396 -3.16 -9.37 -14.54
C ASP A 396 -1.93 -8.76 -15.24
N ASP A 397 -0.75 -9.24 -14.83
CA ASP A 397 0.54 -8.73 -15.32
C ASP A 397 0.65 -7.21 -15.13
N SER A 398 0.37 -6.74 -13.91
CA SER A 398 0.43 -5.33 -13.55
C SER A 398 1.22 -5.10 -12.26
N ALA A 399 1.61 -3.84 -12.04
CA ALA A 399 2.38 -3.42 -10.88
C ALA A 399 1.74 -2.19 -10.24
N CYS A 400 2.00 -1.93 -8.97
CA CYS A 400 1.55 -0.72 -8.29
C CYS A 400 2.70 -0.07 -7.51
N ASN A 401 2.94 1.22 -7.76
CA ASN A 401 3.76 2.05 -6.88
C ASN A 401 2.88 2.63 -5.77
N LEU A 402 3.27 2.44 -4.51
CA LEU A 402 2.45 2.85 -3.37
C LEU A 402 3.05 4.06 -2.66
N ALA A 403 2.18 4.85 -2.04
CA ALA A 403 2.56 5.87 -1.08
C ALA A 403 1.50 5.95 0.02
N SER A 404 1.84 6.50 1.17
CA SER A 404 0.87 6.71 2.25
C SER A 404 1.10 8.05 2.93
N LEU A 405 -0.01 8.75 3.19
CA LEU A 405 -0.05 9.97 3.99
C LEU A 405 -0.18 9.64 5.49
N ASN A 406 0.46 10.40 6.37
CA ASN A 406 0.27 10.29 7.81
C ASN A 406 -0.88 11.23 8.24
N LEU A 407 -2.06 10.68 8.54
CA LEU A 407 -3.25 11.48 8.86
C LEU A 407 -3.06 12.41 10.07
N MET A 408 -2.28 12.00 11.07
CA MET A 408 -2.02 12.82 12.26
C MET A 408 -1.24 14.11 11.93
N LYS A 409 -0.48 14.15 10.83
CA LYS A 409 0.23 15.37 10.41
C LYS A 409 -0.67 16.40 9.71
N PHE A 410 -1.96 16.09 9.57
CA PHE A 410 -3.01 16.99 9.09
C PHE A 410 -4.02 17.34 10.20
N LEU A 411 -3.79 16.91 11.44
CA LEU A 411 -4.55 17.37 12.59
C LEU A 411 -3.88 18.63 13.15
N ALA A 412 -4.59 19.75 13.13
CA ALA A 412 -4.12 21.00 13.69
C ALA A 412 -4.09 20.95 15.23
N PRO A 413 -3.34 21.84 15.91
CA PRO A 413 -3.27 21.86 17.38
C PRO A 413 -4.61 22.04 18.09
N ASP A 414 -5.61 22.63 17.43
CA ASP A 414 -6.98 22.77 17.95
C ASP A 414 -7.86 21.51 17.72
N GLY A 415 -7.26 20.43 17.22
CA GLY A 415 -7.92 19.15 16.94
C GLY A 415 -8.79 19.17 15.70
N LYS A 416 -8.66 20.16 14.80
CA LYS A 416 -9.37 20.17 13.51
C LYS A 416 -8.51 19.53 12.42
N PHE A 417 -9.14 18.74 11.56
CA PHE A 417 -8.49 18.17 10.38
C PHE A 417 -8.33 19.23 9.29
N ASP A 418 -7.10 19.47 8.84
CA ASP A 418 -6.75 20.43 7.79
C ASP A 418 -7.01 19.84 6.41
N VAL A 419 -8.22 20.09 5.93
CA VAL A 419 -8.75 19.60 4.65
C VAL A 419 -7.90 20.08 3.46
N GLU A 420 -7.47 21.33 3.44
CA GLU A 420 -6.74 21.89 2.28
C GLU A 420 -5.29 21.43 2.26
N ALA A 421 -4.63 21.33 3.42
CA ALA A 421 -3.31 20.71 3.51
C ALA A 421 -3.33 19.26 3.03
N PHE A 422 -4.35 18.49 3.43
CA PHE A 422 -4.49 17.11 3.01
C PHE A 422 -4.68 16.99 1.50
N ARG A 423 -5.55 17.82 0.89
CA ARG A 423 -5.76 17.85 -0.56
C ARG A 423 -4.49 18.20 -1.33
N HIS A 424 -3.76 19.20 -0.88
CA HIS A 424 -2.51 19.60 -1.53
C HIS A 424 -1.44 18.50 -1.44
N ALA A 425 -1.36 17.80 -0.30
CA ALA A 425 -0.48 16.64 -0.18
C ALA A 425 -0.88 15.50 -1.14
N VAL A 426 -2.17 15.24 -1.31
CA VAL A 426 -2.68 14.26 -2.29
C VAL A 426 -2.26 14.63 -3.71
N ASP A 427 -2.35 15.90 -4.08
CA ASP A 427 -1.95 16.39 -5.40
C ASP A 427 -0.47 16.13 -5.67
N ILE A 428 0.41 16.57 -4.77
CA ILE A 428 1.87 16.42 -4.93
C ILE A 428 2.27 14.95 -4.98
N ILE A 429 1.75 14.11 -4.07
CA ILE A 429 2.13 12.69 -4.03
C ILE A 429 1.58 11.92 -5.24
N THR A 430 0.36 12.21 -5.68
CA THR A 430 -0.21 11.60 -6.89
C THR A 430 0.61 11.95 -8.12
N THR A 431 1.00 13.21 -8.29
CA THR A 431 1.90 13.64 -9.37
C THR A 431 3.26 12.94 -9.28
N ALA A 432 3.84 12.82 -8.07
CA ALA A 432 5.11 12.13 -7.89
C ALA A 432 5.03 10.64 -8.26
N GLN A 433 3.97 9.95 -7.85
CA GLN A 433 3.74 8.55 -8.23
C GLN A 433 3.55 8.39 -9.74
N GLU A 434 2.81 9.29 -10.38
CA GLU A 434 2.61 9.26 -11.83
C GLU A 434 3.93 9.45 -12.62
N ILE A 435 4.80 10.35 -12.18
CA ILE A 435 6.12 10.57 -12.81
C ILE A 435 6.99 9.30 -12.75
N ILE A 436 6.90 8.52 -11.67
CA ILE A 436 7.70 7.31 -11.48
C ILE A 436 7.35 6.22 -12.52
N VAL A 437 6.12 6.15 -13.03
CA VAL A 437 5.62 4.99 -13.80
C VAL A 437 6.50 4.63 -14.99
N ASP A 438 6.76 5.56 -15.92
CA ASP A 438 7.57 5.27 -17.11
C ASP A 438 9.08 5.35 -16.85
N ASN A 439 9.49 5.97 -15.74
CA ASN A 439 10.89 6.07 -15.34
C ASN A 439 11.37 4.85 -14.53
N ALA A 440 10.45 3.96 -14.16
CA ALA A 440 10.75 2.73 -13.44
C ALA A 440 10.97 1.54 -14.39
N SER A 441 11.58 0.48 -13.86
CA SER A 441 11.63 -0.83 -14.51
C SER A 441 10.81 -1.90 -13.79
N TYR A 442 10.45 -2.94 -14.54
CA TYR A 442 9.49 -3.97 -14.18
C TYR A 442 10.07 -5.37 -14.45
N PRO A 443 9.60 -6.43 -13.78
CA PRO A 443 10.21 -7.77 -13.88
C PRO A 443 9.99 -8.47 -15.23
N THR A 444 8.95 -8.10 -15.98
CA THR A 444 8.59 -8.71 -17.26
C THR A 444 8.20 -7.64 -18.27
N GLU A 445 8.33 -7.97 -19.55
CA GLU A 445 7.91 -7.10 -20.66
C GLU A 445 6.41 -6.78 -20.59
N ALA A 446 5.58 -7.77 -20.26
CA ALA A 446 4.14 -7.61 -20.11
C ALA A 446 3.78 -6.61 -18.99
N ILE A 447 4.43 -6.72 -17.83
CA ILE A 447 4.21 -5.79 -16.72
C ILE A 447 4.68 -4.39 -17.07
N ALA A 448 5.82 -4.24 -17.74
CA ALA A 448 6.28 -2.93 -18.20
C ALA A 448 5.27 -2.29 -19.17
N LYS A 449 4.77 -3.07 -20.13
CA LYS A 449 3.75 -2.62 -21.08
C LYS A 449 2.47 -2.21 -20.37
N ASN A 450 1.92 -3.04 -19.49
CA ASN A 450 0.69 -2.72 -18.76
C ASN A 450 0.87 -1.53 -17.80
N SER A 451 2.06 -1.36 -17.22
CA SER A 451 2.35 -0.21 -16.37
C SER A 451 2.33 1.09 -17.19
N HIS A 452 2.87 1.08 -18.41
CA HIS A 452 2.73 2.21 -19.34
C HIS A 452 1.27 2.41 -19.79
N ASP A 453 0.60 1.34 -20.21
CA ASP A 453 -0.72 1.39 -20.83
C ASP A 453 -1.82 1.84 -19.86
N PHE A 454 -1.69 1.51 -18.56
CA PHE A 454 -2.74 1.74 -17.56
C PHE A 454 -2.30 2.61 -16.38
N ARG A 455 -1.00 2.80 -16.16
CA ARG A 455 -0.45 3.73 -15.17
C ARG A 455 -1.05 3.60 -13.75
N PRO A 456 -1.18 2.37 -13.21
CA PRO A 456 -1.77 2.14 -11.89
C PRO A 456 -0.92 2.71 -10.75
N LEU A 457 -1.56 3.48 -9.88
CA LEU A 457 -0.99 4.02 -8.65
C LEU A 457 -1.73 3.47 -7.42
N GLY A 458 -1.13 3.66 -6.25
CA GLY A 458 -1.71 3.30 -4.97
C GLY A 458 -1.38 4.29 -3.87
N LEU A 459 -2.01 5.46 -3.90
CA LEU A 459 -1.99 6.40 -2.78
C LEU A 459 -2.95 5.96 -1.66
N GLY A 460 -2.43 5.88 -0.44
CA GLY A 460 -3.20 5.58 0.76
C GLY A 460 -2.89 6.54 1.90
N TYR A 461 -3.29 6.11 3.09
CA TYR A 461 -2.90 6.77 4.34
C TYR A 461 -2.65 5.75 5.44
N ALA A 462 -1.97 6.19 6.49
CA ALA A 462 -1.81 5.51 7.75
C ALA A 462 -2.43 6.35 8.88
N ASN A 463 -2.40 5.81 10.10
CA ASN A 463 -2.77 6.53 11.32
C ASN A 463 -4.28 6.81 11.50
N LEU A 464 -5.17 6.02 10.88
CA LEU A 464 -6.62 6.22 11.03
C LEU A 464 -7.09 6.01 12.47
N GLY A 465 -6.69 4.91 13.11
CA GLY A 465 -7.07 4.64 14.50
C GLY A 465 -6.62 5.74 15.46
N ALA A 466 -5.39 6.23 15.29
CA ALA A 466 -4.87 7.37 16.03
C ALA A 466 -5.67 8.65 15.79
N LEU A 467 -6.04 8.95 14.54
CA LEU A 467 -6.85 10.12 14.21
C LEU A 467 -8.23 10.06 14.86
N LEU A 468 -8.92 8.92 14.78
CA LEU A 468 -10.24 8.75 15.39
C LEU A 468 -10.18 8.91 16.90
N MET A 469 -9.21 8.27 17.55
CA MET A 469 -8.98 8.41 19.00
C MET A 469 -8.68 9.87 19.38
N ALA A 470 -7.75 10.54 18.69
CA ALA A 470 -7.42 11.95 18.93
C ALA A 470 -8.62 12.88 18.74
N SER A 471 -9.55 12.50 17.87
CA SER A 471 -10.79 13.24 17.60
C SER A 471 -11.88 12.97 18.62
N GLY A 472 -11.65 12.09 19.61
CA GLY A 472 -12.64 11.68 20.61
C GLY A 472 -13.71 10.74 20.05
N LEU A 473 -13.44 10.05 18.94
CA LEU A 473 -14.38 9.17 18.26
C LEU A 473 -14.01 7.70 18.52
N PRO A 474 -14.94 6.87 19.03
CA PRO A 474 -14.74 5.43 19.09
C PRO A 474 -14.50 4.85 17.71
N TYR A 475 -13.52 3.96 17.59
CA TYR A 475 -13.22 3.29 16.32
C TYR A 475 -14.44 2.52 15.80
N ASP A 476 -15.10 1.74 16.68
CA ASP A 476 -16.39 1.11 16.39
C ASP A 476 -17.57 2.05 16.70
N SER A 477 -17.73 3.08 15.87
CA SER A 477 -18.91 3.95 15.90
C SER A 477 -19.32 4.40 14.50
N ASP A 478 -20.60 4.76 14.35
CA ASP A 478 -21.08 5.35 13.10
C ASP A 478 -20.33 6.64 12.77
N ALA A 479 -20.05 7.47 13.77
CA ALA A 479 -19.28 8.69 13.56
C ALA A 479 -17.83 8.44 13.12
N GLY A 480 -17.16 7.43 13.71
CA GLY A 480 -15.85 6.97 13.27
C GLY A 480 -15.86 6.48 11.82
N ARG A 481 -16.86 5.66 11.45
CA ARG A 481 -17.06 5.16 10.08
C ARG A 481 -17.33 6.30 9.08
N ASP A 482 -18.20 7.24 9.41
CA ASP A 482 -18.51 8.39 8.55
C ASP A 482 -17.31 9.31 8.36
N PHE A 483 -16.54 9.56 9.43
CA PHE A 483 -15.34 10.39 9.34
C PHE A 483 -14.24 9.73 8.51
N ALA A 484 -14.01 8.42 8.71
CA ALA A 484 -13.11 7.64 7.87
C ALA A 484 -13.55 7.67 6.40
N ALA A 485 -14.83 7.41 6.12
CA ALA A 485 -15.39 7.44 4.77
C ALA A 485 -15.20 8.81 4.09
N ALA A 486 -15.38 9.92 4.82
CA ALA A 486 -15.19 11.26 4.28
C ALA A 486 -13.72 11.56 3.94
N ILE A 487 -12.77 11.11 4.77
CA ILE A 487 -11.33 11.24 4.49
C ILE A 487 -10.94 10.40 3.28
N THR A 488 -11.39 9.15 3.20
CA THR A 488 -11.13 8.27 2.05
C THR A 488 -11.73 8.87 0.78
N ALA A 489 -12.97 9.36 0.84
CA ALA A 489 -13.65 9.98 -0.29
C ALA A 489 -12.91 11.22 -0.80
N LEU A 490 -12.43 12.08 0.12
CA LEU A 490 -11.65 13.26 -0.23
C LEU A 490 -10.33 12.88 -0.91
N MET A 491 -9.57 11.95 -0.34
CA MET A 491 -8.30 11.48 -0.92
C MET A 491 -8.53 10.89 -2.32
N HIS A 492 -9.49 9.99 -2.45
CA HIS A 492 -9.75 9.27 -3.68
C HIS A 492 -10.21 10.20 -4.82
N GLY A 493 -11.16 11.09 -4.52
CA GLY A 493 -11.64 12.08 -5.49
C GLY A 493 -10.55 13.06 -5.90
N GLN A 494 -9.73 13.53 -4.94
CA GLN A 494 -8.65 14.48 -5.21
C GLN A 494 -7.54 13.85 -6.06
N ALA A 495 -7.21 12.58 -5.81
CA ALA A 495 -6.22 11.84 -6.62
C ALA A 495 -6.70 11.65 -8.07
N TYR A 496 -7.96 11.27 -8.29
CA TYR A 496 -8.51 11.18 -9.65
C TYR A 496 -8.68 12.54 -10.33
N LEU A 497 -9.04 13.59 -9.59
CA LEU A 497 -9.07 14.96 -10.11
C LEU A 497 -7.68 15.40 -10.57
N THR A 498 -6.64 15.11 -9.80
CA THR A 498 -5.25 15.39 -10.20
C THR A 498 -4.82 14.55 -11.40
N SER A 499 -5.20 13.27 -11.45
CA SER A 499 -5.00 12.43 -12.64
C SER A 499 -5.66 13.03 -13.89
N SER A 500 -6.88 13.56 -13.78
CA SER A 500 -7.57 14.22 -14.89
C SER A 500 -6.91 15.55 -15.30
N ARG A 501 -6.38 16.31 -14.34
CA ARG A 501 -5.61 17.54 -14.61
C ARG A 501 -4.31 17.24 -15.34
N ILE A 502 -3.60 16.17 -14.99
CA ILE A 502 -2.43 15.71 -15.74
C ILE A 502 -2.84 15.27 -17.15
N ALA A 503 -3.96 14.55 -17.30
CA ALA A 503 -4.47 14.14 -18.60
C ALA A 503 -4.86 15.32 -19.51
N ALA A 504 -5.31 16.44 -18.96
CA ALA A 504 -5.59 17.65 -19.76
C ALA A 504 -4.34 18.19 -20.48
N GLU A 505 -3.16 17.99 -19.88
CA GLU A 505 -1.88 18.50 -20.39
C GLU A 505 -1.12 17.45 -21.20
N LEU A 506 -1.06 16.20 -20.71
CA LEU A 506 -0.25 15.11 -21.27
C LEU A 506 -1.07 14.02 -21.99
N GLY A 507 -2.41 14.13 -21.97
CA GLY A 507 -3.32 13.11 -22.48
C GLY A 507 -3.62 12.00 -21.46
N PRO A 508 -4.77 11.31 -21.59
CA PRO A 508 -5.12 10.18 -20.73
C PRO A 508 -4.20 8.98 -20.94
N PHE A 509 -4.26 7.97 -20.06
CA PHE A 509 -3.49 6.73 -20.26
C PHE A 509 -3.93 6.00 -21.55
N PRO A 510 -3.02 5.26 -22.21
CA PRO A 510 -3.31 4.58 -23.48
C PRO A 510 -4.55 3.68 -23.47
N GLY A 511 -4.81 2.98 -22.35
CA GLY A 511 -5.99 2.14 -22.17
C GLY A 511 -7.32 2.89 -21.93
N TYR A 512 -7.31 4.21 -21.72
CA TYR A 512 -8.51 4.97 -21.35
C TYR A 512 -9.58 5.00 -22.46
N PRO A 513 -9.27 5.24 -23.75
CA PRO A 513 -10.29 5.34 -24.79
C PRO A 513 -11.20 4.10 -24.88
N ALA A 514 -10.63 2.90 -24.73
CA ALA A 514 -11.39 1.64 -24.72
C ALA A 514 -12.25 1.48 -23.45
N ASN A 515 -11.86 2.11 -22.35
CA ASN A 515 -12.52 2.00 -21.06
C ASN A 515 -13.35 3.22 -20.67
N ARG A 516 -13.43 4.26 -21.52
CA ARG A 516 -13.98 5.58 -21.16
C ARG A 516 -15.33 5.49 -20.45
N ASP A 517 -16.26 4.72 -21.01
CA ASP A 517 -17.63 4.64 -20.49
C ASP A 517 -17.67 3.88 -19.17
N ALA A 518 -16.97 2.74 -19.07
CA ALA A 518 -16.83 1.99 -17.82
C ALA A 518 -16.11 2.80 -16.72
N PHE A 519 -15.14 3.61 -17.11
CA PHE A 519 -14.39 4.48 -16.20
C PHE A 519 -15.31 5.57 -15.63
N LEU A 520 -16.06 6.25 -16.48
CA LEU A 520 -17.01 7.29 -16.06
C LEU A 520 -18.18 6.72 -15.25
N GLU A 521 -18.62 5.50 -15.55
CA GLU A 521 -19.56 4.74 -14.72
C GLU A 521 -19.00 4.61 -13.28
N VAL A 522 -17.79 4.07 -13.14
CA VAL A 522 -17.16 3.86 -11.82
C VAL A 522 -16.91 5.17 -11.07
N ILE A 523 -16.46 6.23 -11.74
CA ILE A 523 -16.32 7.57 -11.14
C ILE A 523 -17.67 8.09 -10.65
N THR A 524 -18.75 7.89 -11.42
CA THR A 524 -20.10 8.28 -11.02
C THR A 524 -20.59 7.47 -9.83
N MET A 525 -20.27 6.17 -9.76
CA MET A 525 -20.58 5.31 -8.62
C MET A 525 -19.88 5.80 -7.35
N HIS A 526 -18.59 6.14 -7.40
CA HIS A 526 -17.87 6.70 -6.25
C HIS A 526 -18.46 8.04 -5.81
N ARG A 527 -18.73 8.94 -6.77
CA ARG A 527 -19.37 10.24 -6.50
C ARG A 527 -20.74 10.07 -5.83
N SER A 528 -21.51 9.05 -6.22
CA SER A 528 -22.83 8.75 -5.63
C SER A 528 -22.72 8.10 -4.25
N ALA A 529 -21.67 7.31 -3.99
CA ALA A 529 -21.46 6.66 -2.70
C ALA A 529 -21.26 7.65 -1.54
N LEU A 530 -20.90 8.91 -1.83
CA LEU A 530 -20.84 9.99 -0.83
C LEU A 530 -22.20 10.27 -0.17
N ASP A 531 -23.32 9.96 -0.83
CA ASP A 531 -24.65 10.19 -0.27
C ASP A 531 -24.97 9.27 0.91
N SER A 532 -24.21 8.18 1.09
CA SER A 532 -24.31 7.27 2.22
C SER A 532 -23.59 7.77 3.48
N ILE A 533 -22.77 8.83 3.37
CA ILE A 533 -22.04 9.40 4.53
C ILE A 533 -22.99 10.31 5.30
N ASN A 534 -23.18 10.06 6.59
CA ASN A 534 -23.99 10.94 7.42
C ASN A 534 -23.21 12.22 7.75
N GLN A 535 -23.55 13.31 7.06
CA GLN A 535 -22.88 14.60 7.18
C GLN A 535 -22.95 15.21 8.59
N ARG A 536 -23.88 14.78 9.44
CA ARG A 536 -23.97 15.26 10.84
C ARG A 536 -22.82 14.73 11.71
N ASN A 537 -22.20 13.63 11.30
CA ASN A 537 -21.12 12.99 12.02
C ASN A 537 -19.72 13.47 11.58
N VAL A 538 -19.64 14.34 10.57
CA VAL A 538 -18.40 14.74 9.90
C VAL A 538 -18.25 16.26 9.95
N PRO A 539 -17.04 16.81 10.10
CA PRO A 539 -16.83 18.25 9.95
C PRO A 539 -17.39 18.78 8.62
N GLU A 540 -18.17 19.87 8.70
CA GLU A 540 -18.88 20.44 7.56
C GLU A 540 -17.95 20.73 6.37
N LEU A 541 -16.81 21.38 6.63
CA LEU A 541 -15.81 21.69 5.60
C LEU A 541 -15.29 20.45 4.86
N LEU A 542 -15.06 19.34 5.59
CA LEU A 542 -14.58 18.10 5.00
C LEU A 542 -15.63 17.49 4.07
N SER A 543 -16.87 17.37 4.54
CA SER A 543 -17.97 16.79 3.75
C SER A 543 -18.29 17.62 2.48
N GLN A 544 -18.37 18.94 2.61
CA GLN A 544 -18.60 19.85 1.48
C GLN A 544 -17.47 19.81 0.47
N THR A 545 -16.22 19.78 0.95
CA THR A 545 -15.05 19.74 0.07
C THR A 545 -14.94 18.41 -0.65
N ALA A 546 -15.19 17.28 0.02
CA ALA A 546 -15.23 15.97 -0.63
C ALA A 546 -16.25 15.94 -1.78
N ARG A 547 -17.47 16.46 -1.56
CA ARG A 547 -18.51 16.54 -2.61
C ARG A 547 -18.07 17.40 -3.78
N ARG A 548 -17.56 18.62 -3.51
CA ARG A 548 -17.04 19.53 -4.55
C ARG A 548 -15.93 18.88 -5.38
N VAL A 549 -14.99 18.20 -4.72
CA VAL A 549 -13.88 17.51 -5.40
C VAL A 549 -14.40 16.43 -6.35
N TRP A 550 -15.42 15.66 -5.96
CA TRP A 550 -16.01 14.65 -6.84
C TRP A 550 -16.80 15.25 -8.01
N ASP A 551 -17.50 16.37 -7.80
CA ASP A 551 -18.17 17.10 -8.87
C ASP A 551 -17.15 17.64 -9.90
N GLU A 552 -16.04 18.23 -9.42
CA GLU A 552 -14.92 18.67 -10.26
C GLU A 552 -14.22 17.49 -10.97
N CYS A 553 -14.02 16.38 -10.25
CA CYS A 553 -13.38 15.17 -10.78
C CYS A 553 -14.15 14.60 -11.97
N LEU A 554 -15.47 14.44 -11.83
CA LEU A 554 -16.33 13.94 -12.90
C LEU A 554 -16.39 14.92 -14.07
N ALA A 555 -16.57 16.22 -13.81
CA ALA A 555 -16.62 17.23 -14.86
C ALA A 555 -15.30 17.31 -15.66
N SER A 556 -14.16 17.27 -14.96
CA SER A 556 -12.83 17.23 -15.57
C SER A 556 -12.63 15.93 -16.36
N GLY A 557 -12.99 14.79 -15.79
CA GLY A 557 -12.86 13.47 -16.42
C GLY A 557 -13.66 13.32 -17.71
N ILE A 558 -14.88 13.87 -17.76
CA ILE A 558 -15.71 13.88 -18.99
C ILE A 558 -14.97 14.59 -20.12
N LYS A 559 -14.30 15.70 -19.81
CA LYS A 559 -13.65 16.59 -20.78
C LYS A 559 -12.25 16.12 -21.18
N HIS A 560 -11.46 15.60 -20.23
CA HIS A 560 -10.03 15.37 -20.40
C HIS A 560 -9.62 13.89 -20.26
N GLY A 561 -10.50 13.05 -19.74
CA GLY A 561 -10.15 11.69 -19.32
C GLY A 561 -9.29 11.68 -18.05
N TYR A 562 -8.62 10.55 -17.83
CA TYR A 562 -7.76 10.32 -16.66
C TYR A 562 -6.40 9.81 -17.12
N ARG A 563 -5.35 10.20 -16.38
CA ARG A 563 -3.98 9.75 -16.63
C ARG A 563 -3.70 8.39 -15.99
N ASN A 564 -4.51 7.93 -15.04
CA ASN A 564 -4.23 6.74 -14.26
C ASN A 564 -5.44 5.81 -14.22
N GLY A 565 -5.22 4.52 -14.51
CA GLY A 565 -6.23 3.47 -14.43
C GLY A 565 -6.73 3.22 -13.01
N GLN A 566 -5.84 3.41 -12.03
CA GLN A 566 -6.10 3.31 -10.60
C GLN A 566 -5.23 4.35 -9.88
N VAL A 567 -5.74 4.95 -8.81
CA VAL A 567 -5.02 6.02 -8.09
C VAL A 567 -4.78 5.77 -6.60
N THR A 568 -5.65 5.02 -5.93
CA THR A 568 -5.58 4.87 -4.46
C THR A 568 -5.75 3.45 -3.99
N VAL A 569 -5.18 3.18 -2.82
CA VAL A 569 -5.32 1.93 -2.08
C VAL A 569 -4.98 2.14 -0.60
N LEU A 570 -5.51 1.33 0.31
CA LEU A 570 -5.15 1.38 1.72
C LEU A 570 -4.25 0.19 2.07
N ALA A 571 -2.94 0.43 2.09
CA ALA A 571 -1.93 -0.58 2.37
C ALA A 571 -1.72 -0.78 3.89
N PRO A 572 -1.13 -1.91 4.33
CA PRO A 572 -0.84 -2.13 5.75
C PRO A 572 0.18 -1.15 6.35
N THR A 573 1.08 -0.58 5.54
CA THR A 573 2.13 0.40 5.97
C THR A 573 3.14 -0.07 7.02
N GLY A 574 3.29 -1.38 7.28
CA GLY A 574 4.07 -1.91 8.40
C GLY A 574 5.58 -1.60 8.49
N THR A 575 6.19 -0.90 7.52
CA THR A 575 7.56 -0.36 7.66
C THR A 575 7.57 1.16 7.55
N ILE A 576 6.88 1.70 6.53
CA ILE A 576 6.83 3.14 6.30
C ILE A 576 6.04 3.88 7.39
N GLY A 577 5.10 3.22 8.07
CA GLY A 577 4.43 3.75 9.25
C GLY A 577 5.42 4.07 10.37
N PHE A 578 6.40 3.19 10.63
CA PHE A 578 7.47 3.48 11.60
C PHE A 578 8.43 4.58 11.13
N MET A 579 8.69 4.67 9.82
CA MET A 579 9.45 5.79 9.26
C MET A 579 8.71 7.12 9.45
N MET A 580 7.37 7.12 9.38
CA MET A 580 6.53 8.31 9.55
C MET A 580 6.14 8.59 11.00
N ASP A 581 6.66 7.82 11.97
CA ASP A 581 6.25 7.86 13.38
C ASP A 581 4.73 7.75 13.57
N CYS A 582 4.10 6.80 12.85
CA CYS A 582 2.70 6.47 13.04
C CYS A 582 2.48 5.66 14.33
N ASP A 583 1.45 6.01 15.09
CA ASP A 583 0.97 5.26 16.26
C ASP A 583 0.16 4.02 15.86
N THR A 584 -0.57 4.12 14.74
CA THR A 584 -1.39 3.06 14.16
C THR A 584 -1.05 2.87 12.67
N THR A 585 -1.10 1.62 12.20
CA THR A 585 -0.70 1.27 10.83
C THR A 585 -1.89 1.26 9.88
N GLY A 586 -1.77 1.90 8.73
CA GLY A 586 -2.83 1.90 7.72
C GLY A 586 -4.17 2.41 8.27
N VAL A 587 -5.21 1.62 8.05
CA VAL A 587 -6.55 1.86 8.60
C VAL A 587 -6.75 1.29 10.00
N GLU A 588 -5.83 0.45 10.48
CA GLU A 588 -6.05 -0.37 11.68
C GLU A 588 -6.28 0.49 12.94
N PRO A 589 -7.10 0.02 13.89
CA PRO A 589 -7.13 0.58 15.24
C PRO A 589 -5.79 0.38 15.93
N ASP A 590 -5.59 1.03 17.08
CA ASP A 590 -4.39 0.75 17.85
C ASP A 590 -4.39 -0.69 18.37
N LEU A 591 -3.22 -1.30 18.42
CA LEU A 591 -3.07 -2.68 18.87
C LEU A 591 -3.37 -2.79 20.37
N ALA A 592 -2.84 -1.85 21.16
CA ALA A 592 -3.02 -1.78 22.62
C ALA A 592 -2.56 -0.42 23.16
N LEU A 593 -3.24 0.11 24.17
CA LEU A 593 -2.86 1.35 24.86
C LEU A 593 -1.50 1.27 25.58
N VAL A 594 -1.10 0.06 25.96
CA VAL A 594 0.18 -0.21 26.64
C VAL A 594 0.98 -1.18 25.79
N LYS A 595 2.16 -0.73 25.36
CA LYS A 595 3.07 -1.53 24.54
C LYS A 595 4.38 -1.71 25.30
N TYR A 596 4.94 -2.92 25.26
CA TYR A 596 6.25 -3.20 25.81
C TYR A 596 7.26 -3.26 24.68
N LYS A 597 8.24 -2.36 24.71
CA LYS A 597 9.34 -2.36 23.77
C LYS A 597 10.59 -2.87 24.46
N LYS A 598 11.28 -3.84 23.87
CA LYS A 598 12.56 -4.30 24.41
C LYS A 598 13.66 -3.30 24.08
N LEU A 599 14.46 -2.93 25.06
CA LEU A 599 15.53 -1.94 24.87
C LEU A 599 16.79 -2.57 24.28
N VAL A 600 17.54 -1.70 23.60
CA VAL A 600 18.91 -1.93 23.16
C VAL A 600 19.80 -1.95 24.43
N GLY A 601 19.94 -3.12 25.06
CA GLY A 601 20.78 -3.42 26.23
C GLY A 601 20.21 -4.52 27.13
N GLY A 602 19.03 -5.04 26.81
CA GLY A 602 18.21 -5.83 27.75
C GLY A 602 17.24 -4.95 28.52
N GLY A 603 16.16 -5.55 29.05
CA GLY A 603 15.05 -4.84 29.71
C GLY A 603 13.88 -4.49 28.78
N LEU A 604 12.74 -4.16 29.39
CA LEU A 604 11.51 -3.75 28.70
C LEU A 604 11.19 -2.31 29.10
N ILE A 605 10.94 -1.43 28.13
CA ILE A 605 10.30 -0.14 28.37
C ILE A 605 8.80 -0.28 28.12
N LYS A 606 8.01 0.13 29.10
CA LYS A 606 6.58 0.28 28.95
C LYS A 606 6.30 1.63 28.30
N ILE A 607 5.52 1.63 27.23
CA ILE A 607 5.12 2.83 26.49
C ILE A 607 3.61 2.92 26.56
N VAL A 608 3.12 4.01 27.14
CA VAL A 608 1.70 4.38 27.08
C VAL A 608 1.45 5.13 25.76
N ASN A 609 0.33 4.83 25.12
CA ASN A 609 -0.08 5.45 23.87
C ASN A 609 -0.11 7.00 23.99
N ASN A 610 0.59 7.68 23.07
CA ASN A 610 0.77 9.15 23.08
C ASN A 610 -0.48 9.94 22.63
N VAL A 611 -1.47 9.25 22.08
CA VAL A 611 -2.74 9.81 21.61
C VAL A 611 -3.77 9.93 22.74
N VAL A 612 -3.66 9.11 23.78
CA VAL A 612 -4.58 9.12 24.94
C VAL A 612 -4.71 10.54 25.56
N PRO A 613 -3.64 11.29 25.85
CA PRO A 613 -3.77 12.65 26.38
C PRO A 613 -4.54 13.58 25.43
N MET A 614 -4.28 13.51 24.12
CA MET A 614 -4.95 14.33 23.12
C MET A 614 -6.45 14.06 23.09
N ALA A 615 -6.84 12.79 23.11
CA ALA A 615 -8.23 12.36 23.16
C ALA A 615 -8.94 12.84 24.42
N LEU A 616 -8.29 12.74 25.59
CA LEU A 616 -8.86 13.20 26.86
C LEU A 616 -9.09 14.73 26.84
N LEU A 617 -8.12 15.53 26.39
CA LEU A 617 -8.32 16.97 26.26
C LEU A 617 -9.47 17.29 25.29
N LYS A 618 -9.57 16.55 24.18
CA LYS A 618 -10.66 16.70 23.20
C LYS A 618 -12.03 16.40 23.79
N LEU A 619 -12.11 15.43 24.70
CA LEU A 619 -13.33 15.05 25.43
C LEU A 619 -13.66 15.99 26.61
N GLY A 620 -12.84 17.02 26.85
CA GLY A 620 -13.10 18.06 27.85
C GLY A 620 -12.47 17.82 29.22
N TYR A 621 -11.59 16.83 29.36
CA TYR A 621 -10.81 16.63 30.58
C TYR A 621 -9.73 17.71 30.71
N THR A 622 -9.39 18.10 31.94
CA THR A 622 -8.26 19.02 32.20
C THR A 622 -6.91 18.30 32.04
N GLU A 623 -5.83 19.05 31.87
CA GLU A 623 -4.47 18.48 31.82
C GLU A 623 -4.15 17.62 33.06
N GLN A 624 -4.61 18.06 34.23
CA GLN A 624 -4.44 17.29 35.47
C GLN A 624 -5.20 15.95 35.42
N GLN A 625 -6.48 15.97 35.05
CA GLN A 625 -7.28 14.74 34.93
C GLN A 625 -6.68 13.80 33.89
N ALA A 626 -6.25 14.32 32.74
CA ALA A 626 -5.61 13.54 31.71
C ALA A 626 -4.32 12.87 32.21
N SER A 627 -3.46 13.60 32.95
CA SER A 627 -2.25 13.06 33.55
C SER A 627 -2.53 11.94 34.58
N GLU A 628 -3.57 12.11 35.39
CA GLU A 628 -3.98 11.12 36.39
C GLU A 628 -4.51 9.83 35.72
N ILE A 629 -5.28 9.95 34.64
CA ILE A 629 -5.75 8.82 33.82
C ILE A 629 -4.57 8.10 33.11
N VAL A 630 -3.63 8.85 32.55
CA VAL A 630 -2.44 8.27 31.89
C VAL A 630 -1.59 7.50 32.89
N THR A 631 -1.41 8.05 34.10
CA THR A 631 -0.71 7.38 35.19
C THR A 631 -1.44 6.11 35.63
N TRP A 632 -2.77 6.11 35.66
CA TRP A 632 -3.56 4.91 35.91
C TRP A 632 -3.30 3.81 34.87
N ILE A 633 -3.29 4.15 33.58
CA ILE A 633 -2.98 3.20 32.49
C ILE A 633 -1.56 2.64 32.66
N ASP A 634 -0.60 3.49 33.02
CA ASP A 634 0.77 3.08 33.26
C ASP A 634 0.90 2.12 34.46
N GLN A 635 0.07 2.25 35.47
CA GLN A 635 0.10 1.37 36.64
C GLN A 635 -0.69 0.07 36.44
N ASN A 636 -1.86 0.16 35.81
CA ASN A 636 -2.85 -0.94 35.78
C ASN A 636 -2.85 -1.73 34.46
N GLY A 637 -2.25 -1.17 33.39
CA GLY A 637 -2.24 -1.81 32.08
C GLY A 637 -3.59 -1.77 31.36
N THR A 638 -4.54 -0.99 31.86
CA THR A 638 -5.87 -0.76 31.28
C THR A 638 -6.34 0.65 31.65
N ILE A 639 -7.20 1.23 30.82
CA ILE A 639 -7.86 2.52 31.11
C ILE A 639 -9.13 2.33 31.96
N GLU A 640 -9.70 1.13 31.99
CA GLU A 640 -10.89 0.84 32.80
C GLU A 640 -10.62 1.10 34.29
N GLY A 641 -11.53 1.83 34.93
CA GLY A 641 -11.41 2.21 36.35
C GLY A 641 -10.55 3.45 36.61
N ALA A 642 -10.01 4.10 35.58
CA ALA A 642 -9.23 5.33 35.75
C ALA A 642 -10.06 6.42 36.46
N PRO A 643 -9.43 7.23 37.34
CA PRO A 643 -10.12 8.32 38.02
C PRO A 643 -10.66 9.34 37.01
N HIS A 644 -11.78 9.98 37.33
CA HIS A 644 -12.49 10.99 36.51
C HIS A 644 -13.10 10.47 35.20
N LEU A 645 -12.61 9.37 34.64
CA LEU A 645 -13.03 8.89 33.34
C LEU A 645 -14.50 8.48 33.35
N LEU A 646 -15.28 9.14 32.51
CA LEU A 646 -16.69 8.86 32.30
C LEU A 646 -16.88 7.54 31.53
N PRO A 647 -17.81 6.66 31.94
CA PRO A 647 -18.04 5.38 31.26
C PRO A 647 -18.36 5.51 29.77
N GLU A 648 -19.07 6.56 29.36
CA GLU A 648 -19.41 6.84 27.95
C GLU A 648 -18.19 7.17 27.08
N HIS A 649 -17.05 7.55 27.67
CA HIS A 649 -15.81 7.86 26.96
C HIS A 649 -14.91 6.63 26.78
N LEU A 650 -15.15 5.52 27.49
CA LEU A 650 -14.36 4.29 27.36
C LEU A 650 -14.21 3.79 25.92
N PRO A 651 -15.27 3.76 25.06
CA PRO A 651 -15.15 3.21 23.71
C PRO A 651 -14.17 3.96 22.80
N VAL A 652 -13.80 5.21 23.13
CA VAL A 652 -12.77 5.98 22.39
C VAL A 652 -11.40 5.32 22.47
N PHE A 653 -11.14 4.56 23.54
CA PHE A 653 -9.84 4.00 23.86
C PHE A 653 -9.76 2.48 23.61
N ASP A 654 -10.80 1.91 23.00
CA ASP A 654 -10.82 0.52 22.56
C ASP A 654 -9.71 0.28 21.50
N CYS A 655 -9.05 -0.87 21.59
CA CYS A 655 -7.92 -1.33 20.78
C CYS A 655 -8.22 -2.71 20.17
N SER A 656 -7.45 -3.16 19.17
CA SER A 656 -7.69 -4.49 18.57
C SER A 656 -7.43 -5.65 19.54
N LEU A 657 -6.56 -5.46 20.55
CA LEU A 657 -6.33 -6.46 21.59
C LEU A 657 -6.93 -6.00 22.92
N LYS A 658 -7.72 -6.89 23.52
CA LYS A 658 -8.18 -6.74 24.89
C LYS A 658 -6.98 -6.72 25.85
N PRO A 659 -6.86 -5.71 26.73
CA PRO A 659 -5.81 -5.68 27.73
C PRO A 659 -6.03 -6.78 28.77
N ALA A 660 -4.94 -7.31 29.34
CA ALA A 660 -4.99 -8.44 30.28
C ALA A 660 -5.89 -8.19 31.50
N ASN A 661 -5.92 -6.94 32.00
CA ASN A 661 -6.71 -6.52 33.15
C ASN A 661 -8.02 -5.81 32.77
N GLY A 662 -8.38 -5.76 31.49
CA GLY A 662 -9.62 -5.14 31.03
C GLY A 662 -10.63 -6.13 30.47
N LYS A 663 -11.83 -5.61 30.23
CA LYS A 663 -12.97 -6.34 29.68
C LYS A 663 -13.26 -5.96 28.24
N ARG A 664 -12.91 -4.74 27.82
CA ARG A 664 -13.12 -4.21 26.46
C ARG A 664 -11.92 -4.50 25.57
N SER A 665 -12.17 -4.88 24.31
CA SER A 665 -11.20 -4.76 23.23
C SER A 665 -11.51 -3.47 22.52
#